data_AF-A0A8R2NSM5-F1
#
_entry.id   AF-A0A8R2NSM5-F1
#
_cell.length_a   1.000
_cell.length_b   1.000
_cell.length_c   1.000
_cell.angle_alpha   90.00
_cell.angle_beta   90.00
_cell.angle_gamma   90.00
#
_symmetry.space_group_name_H-M   'P 1'
#
loop_
_entity.id
_entity.type
_entity.pdbx_description
1 polymer ?
#
loop_
_entity_poly.entity_id
_entity_poly.type
_entity_poly.pdbx_seq_one_letter_code
_entity_poly.pdbx_strand_id
1 'polypeptide(L)'
;MDRLNTHTNIGKDNRVLLTTCQYLFVSESTINIGDTTFPNVPMAFMPCIEIKPQPDLATHCVDDGNILLKQHNICGAINKYDQAIKERSYYAIPHYNKRIALSMQNDIPSNAITYKEIDTNLLIKQFQDNNFASKVDPYFVINIIAAVPERRFSDDSSDEEPDEEFNALYKELVNNNDWPFTTKHKKTIRTKSKILDLEPPFVYKNQVTADSIVVDPLLSKILANGFESYDIDKLPTIAVSVGLNRMYSLSTRKNNSLILELESRVNTRKIKYKTFGYYWNCSWYTKIGIEAKIEDVKTFYKRLKNKDSDLAKKFIAQEENEGAECNVPYQYIRDHAKNHSKTIELIKSFRDTNNTAILYLHLVDSDVLDFNGVYSAYLRIIAGCYKPPTVMSTGYEYPEGTRSKIYRLFSYMDRMYRVITTFHIPLGTYYPEPNMCVLIPHNCQKVDESFISPKRGKNLGSPILIEHILNNRPPNVHAIFSEDNPIIIKLPPRAKLSKISKQPLEFSPECNTGPAAPTSDDIKKFDQVSQSHSNSLTWSRSLFINKSIECDNDYETDGEFIFGKKNTRLTVNKECYHLIGNIRKNCDVESSQSKLANRIGEDNCNNIVNAIKDIEQFKKYFDKKYKRTPEEQEFFDIMKELEICYDNLSRKSLLMIIQIMHLIKDYAMTVKYLVNLDEDMLEYIINSDKIIQIMQLINNNTMVNSFADLDIEMLDYIINNDEIMQALDHKEVDIGDLINIFRDNLEDFDTARENDYGLQKILELYKQNPLHLSFMANDPYDFVYQNYDNDIIINFAINYEYIARPNIGIAFWGFGLVVI
;
A
#
# COMPACT_ATOMS: atom_id res chain seq x y z
N MET A 1 -6.60 7.74 -49.31
CA MET A 1 -5.43 8.03 -50.15
C MET A 1 -4.20 7.96 -49.26
N ASP A 2 -3.42 6.89 -49.45
CA ASP A 2 -1.96 6.84 -49.48
C ASP A 2 -1.05 7.84 -48.74
N ARG A 3 -0.07 7.23 -48.05
CA ARG A 3 1.35 7.63 -47.82
C ARG A 3 1.60 8.68 -46.72
N LEU A 4 2.46 8.42 -45.72
CA LEU A 4 3.89 8.03 -45.70
C LEU A 4 4.85 9.16 -46.10
N ASN A 5 5.70 9.54 -45.14
CA ASN A 5 7.15 9.87 -45.20
C ASN A 5 7.49 10.79 -43.99
N THR A 6 8.23 10.36 -42.95
CA THR A 6 9.69 10.05 -42.84
C THR A 6 10.62 11.27 -42.84
N HIS A 7 11.42 11.39 -41.76
CA HIS A 7 12.82 11.87 -41.60
C HIS A 7 12.98 12.60 -40.25
N THR A 8 13.82 12.26 -39.25
CA THR A 8 15.19 11.67 -39.06
C THR A 8 16.34 12.67 -38.89
N ASN A 9 17.15 12.42 -37.85
CA ASN A 9 18.50 12.93 -37.51
C ASN A 9 18.59 14.32 -36.83
N ILE A 10 19.41 14.64 -35.81
CA ILE A 10 20.45 14.03 -34.92
C ILE A 10 21.69 14.99 -34.86
N GLY A 11 22.21 15.23 -33.64
CA GLY A 11 23.49 15.91 -33.34
C GLY A 11 23.44 16.57 -31.94
N LYS A 12 24.05 16.04 -30.86
CA LYS A 12 25.49 16.08 -30.47
C LYS A 12 26.04 17.53 -30.45
N ASP A 13 26.56 18.10 -29.34
CA ASP A 13 27.61 17.55 -28.46
C ASP A 13 27.72 18.21 -27.04
N ASN A 14 28.61 17.65 -26.20
CA ASN A 14 28.82 17.94 -24.77
C ASN A 14 29.63 19.21 -24.38
N ARG A 15 29.41 19.72 -23.14
CA ARG A 15 30.44 20.24 -22.18
C ARG A 15 29.86 20.64 -20.79
N VAL A 16 30.09 19.81 -19.75
CA VAL A 16 30.96 20.08 -18.57
C VAL A 16 31.06 21.56 -18.09
N LEU A 17 30.82 22.01 -16.82
CA LEU A 17 30.63 21.36 -15.49
C LEU A 17 30.01 22.36 -14.43
N LEU A 18 29.86 21.91 -13.17
CA LEU A 18 29.82 22.64 -11.87
C LEU A 18 28.58 23.46 -11.38
N THR A 19 27.79 22.81 -10.50
CA THR A 19 27.24 23.29 -9.20
C THR A 19 26.55 24.67 -9.05
N THR A 20 25.25 24.64 -8.72
CA THR A 20 24.72 25.21 -7.45
C THR A 20 23.30 24.71 -7.17
N CYS A 21 22.97 24.48 -5.89
CA CYS A 21 21.63 24.06 -5.47
C CYS A 21 20.62 25.23 -5.53
N GLN A 22 19.45 25.03 -6.13
CA GLN A 22 18.26 25.82 -5.79
C GLN A 22 16.96 25.01 -5.99
N TYR A 23 15.99 25.28 -5.12
CA TYR A 23 14.72 24.57 -5.04
C TYR A 23 13.85 24.82 -6.28
N LEU A 24 13.28 23.77 -6.87
CA LEU A 24 12.27 23.87 -7.92
C LEU A 24 11.03 23.07 -7.54
N PHE A 25 9.95 23.80 -7.27
CA PHE A 25 8.59 23.26 -7.26
C PHE A 25 8.28 22.75 -8.68
N VAL A 26 8.01 21.45 -8.82
CA VAL A 26 7.48 20.90 -10.08
C VAL A 26 5.96 20.80 -9.95
N SER A 27 5.29 21.60 -10.77
CA SER A 27 3.84 21.67 -10.91
C SER A 27 3.25 20.43 -11.58
N GLU A 28 1.95 20.24 -11.33
CA GLU A 28 1.02 19.32 -11.99
C GLU A 28 1.39 18.95 -13.43
N SER A 29 1.81 17.70 -13.67
CA SER A 29 1.75 17.09 -14.99
C SER A 29 0.37 16.46 -15.21
N THR A 30 -0.36 16.96 -16.19
CA THR A 30 -1.62 16.38 -16.66
C THR A 30 -1.35 15.02 -17.29
N ILE A 31 -1.73 13.94 -16.59
CA ILE A 31 -1.72 12.59 -17.17
C ILE A 31 -2.85 12.52 -18.20
N ASN A 32 -2.48 12.27 -19.45
CA ASN A 32 -3.42 12.12 -20.55
C ASN A 32 -4.12 10.77 -20.42
N ILE A 33 -5.46 10.76 -20.31
CA ILE A 33 -6.23 9.53 -20.11
C ILE A 33 -6.42 8.87 -21.48
N GLY A 34 -5.53 7.94 -21.82
CA GLY A 34 -5.52 7.35 -23.16
C GLY A 34 -4.51 6.23 -23.35
N ASP A 35 -4.54 5.20 -22.49
CA ASP A 35 -4.25 3.83 -22.93
C ASP A 35 -4.83 2.82 -21.93
N THR A 36 -5.81 2.03 -22.39
CA THR A 36 -6.53 1.03 -21.58
C THR A 36 -5.92 -0.35 -21.74
N THR A 37 -4.65 -0.48 -21.33
CA THR A 37 -3.97 -1.77 -21.13
C THR A 37 -3.06 -1.64 -19.92
N PHE A 38 -3.54 -2.07 -18.75
CA PHE A 38 -2.62 -2.36 -17.64
C PHE A 38 -1.77 -3.56 -18.05
N PRO A 39 -0.43 -3.45 -18.14
CA PRO A 39 0.41 -4.62 -18.30
C PRO A 39 0.30 -5.49 -17.05
N ASN A 40 0.26 -6.81 -17.22
CA ASN A 40 0.39 -7.75 -16.11
C ASN A 40 1.79 -7.60 -15.51
N VAL A 41 1.91 -6.84 -14.42
CA VAL A 41 3.17 -6.72 -13.68
C VAL A 41 3.31 -7.92 -12.73
N PRO A 42 4.47 -8.62 -12.69
CA PRO A 42 4.70 -9.71 -11.76
C PRO A 42 4.51 -9.30 -10.30
N MET A 43 3.97 -10.23 -9.50
CA MET A 43 3.46 -10.03 -8.13
C MET A 43 4.58 -9.83 -7.07
N ALA A 44 5.44 -8.83 -7.26
CA ALA A 44 6.56 -8.54 -6.38
C ALA A 44 6.13 -7.76 -5.13
N PHE A 45 6.18 -8.39 -3.95
CA PHE A 45 5.76 -7.85 -2.64
C PHE A 45 4.25 -7.83 -2.33
N MET A 46 3.48 -8.82 -2.80
CA MET A 46 2.15 -9.06 -2.22
C MET A 46 2.28 -9.83 -0.90
N PRO A 47 1.89 -9.25 0.26
CA PRO A 47 1.70 -10.01 1.48
C PRO A 47 0.34 -10.73 1.44
N CYS A 48 0.16 -11.60 0.45
CA CYS A 48 -0.81 -12.66 0.57
C CYS A 48 -0.43 -13.51 1.79
N ILE A 49 -1.22 -13.38 2.86
CA ILE A 49 -1.97 -14.55 3.31
C ILE A 49 -2.70 -15.02 2.06
N GLU A 50 -2.54 -16.29 1.69
CA GLU A 50 -3.17 -16.87 0.52
C GLU A 50 -4.70 -16.78 0.69
N ILE A 51 -5.32 -15.69 0.21
CA ILE A 51 -6.78 -15.57 0.11
C ILE A 51 -7.16 -16.42 -1.09
N LYS A 52 -7.22 -17.74 -0.87
CA LYS A 52 -7.62 -18.70 -1.90
C LYS A 52 -9.04 -18.32 -2.36
N PRO A 53 -9.26 -17.93 -3.62
CA PRO A 53 -10.55 -17.44 -4.11
C PRO A 53 -11.49 -18.61 -4.46
N GLN A 54 -11.47 -19.65 -3.63
CA GLN A 54 -12.18 -20.92 -3.74
C GLN A 54 -12.42 -21.41 -2.30
N PRO A 55 -13.52 -22.13 -2.01
CA PRO A 55 -13.78 -22.60 -0.65
C PRO A 55 -12.69 -23.59 -0.22
N ASP A 56 -11.77 -23.08 0.61
CA ASP A 56 -10.68 -23.85 1.19
C ASP A 56 -11.20 -24.70 2.37
N LEU A 57 -10.33 -25.58 2.89
CA LEU A 57 -10.67 -26.44 4.02
C LEU A 57 -11.07 -25.62 5.26
N ALA A 58 -10.51 -24.42 5.44
CA ALA A 58 -10.86 -23.53 6.55
C ALA A 58 -12.28 -22.97 6.42
N THR A 59 -12.69 -22.57 5.21
CA THR A 59 -14.03 -22.07 4.89
C THR A 59 -15.07 -23.16 5.09
N HIS A 60 -14.85 -24.37 4.57
CA HIS A 60 -15.73 -25.52 4.83
C HIS A 60 -15.85 -25.85 6.32
N CYS A 61 -14.75 -25.77 7.08
CA CYS A 61 -14.79 -25.96 8.54
C CYS A 61 -15.62 -24.87 9.26
N VAL A 62 -15.61 -23.62 8.77
CA VAL A 62 -16.48 -22.55 9.30
C VAL A 62 -17.96 -22.86 9.05
N ASP A 63 -18.32 -23.31 7.84
CA ASP A 63 -19.70 -23.63 7.49
C ASP A 63 -20.24 -24.83 8.28
N ASP A 64 -19.45 -25.90 8.39
CA ASP A 64 -19.74 -27.04 9.27
C ASP A 64 -19.95 -26.58 10.72
N GLY A 65 -19.06 -25.72 11.23
CA GLY A 65 -19.17 -25.18 12.59
C GLY A 65 -20.44 -24.36 12.78
N ASN A 66 -20.81 -23.53 11.81
CA ASN A 66 -22.04 -22.75 11.80
C ASN A 66 -23.29 -23.63 11.78
N ILE A 67 -23.29 -24.72 11.01
CA ILE A 67 -24.37 -25.72 10.97
C ILE A 67 -24.51 -26.41 12.34
N LEU A 68 -23.41 -26.87 12.93
CA LEU A 68 -23.40 -27.52 14.24
C LEU A 68 -23.86 -26.58 15.36
N LEU A 69 -23.49 -25.29 15.30
CA LEU A 69 -23.91 -24.29 16.28
C LEU A 69 -25.42 -23.99 16.19
N LYS A 70 -25.99 -23.99 14.98
CA LYS A 70 -27.46 -23.92 14.78
C LYS A 70 -28.18 -25.15 15.33
N GLN A 71 -27.55 -26.32 15.28
CA GLN A 71 -28.04 -27.57 15.88
C GLN A 71 -27.81 -27.65 17.40
N HIS A 72 -27.36 -26.56 18.05
CA HIS A 72 -26.94 -26.52 19.46
C HIS A 72 -25.81 -27.50 19.84
N ASN A 73 -25.10 -28.07 18.86
CA ASN A 73 -23.89 -28.87 19.09
C ASN A 73 -22.67 -27.96 19.25
N ILE A 74 -22.63 -27.24 20.38
CA ILE A 74 -21.62 -26.22 20.68
C ILE A 74 -20.19 -26.81 20.66
N CYS A 75 -19.99 -27.97 21.28
CA CYS A 75 -18.67 -28.64 21.29
C CYS A 75 -18.21 -29.04 19.88
N GLY A 76 -19.12 -29.57 19.04
CA GLY A 76 -18.84 -29.88 17.65
C GLY A 76 -18.49 -28.63 16.83
N ALA A 77 -19.19 -27.51 17.06
CA ALA A 77 -18.92 -26.24 16.42
C ALA A 77 -17.54 -25.68 16.79
N ILE A 78 -17.18 -25.67 18.09
CA ILE A 78 -15.87 -25.22 18.57
C ILE A 78 -14.75 -26.06 17.92
N ASN A 79 -14.88 -27.39 17.90
CA ASN A 79 -13.91 -28.28 17.26
C ASN A 79 -13.70 -27.97 15.76
N LYS A 80 -14.77 -27.59 15.05
CA LYS A 80 -14.71 -27.19 13.64
C LYS A 80 -14.06 -25.83 13.43
N TYR A 81 -14.36 -24.84 14.27
CA TYR A 81 -13.65 -23.56 14.24
C TYR A 81 -12.16 -23.71 14.57
N ASP A 82 -11.79 -24.61 15.49
CA ASP A 82 -10.39 -24.92 15.77
C ASP A 82 -9.66 -25.63 14.62
N GLN A 83 -10.37 -26.46 13.83
CA GLN A 83 -9.83 -26.99 12.57
C GLN A 83 -9.57 -25.86 11.54
N ALA A 84 -10.51 -24.91 11.40
CA ALA A 84 -10.32 -23.75 10.52
C ALA A 84 -9.15 -22.85 10.96
N ILE A 85 -8.98 -22.62 12.26
CA ILE A 85 -7.85 -21.85 12.82
C ILE A 85 -6.52 -22.60 12.66
N LYS A 86 -6.53 -23.94 12.72
CA LYS A 86 -5.31 -24.73 12.46
C LYS A 86 -4.87 -24.62 10.99
N GLU A 87 -5.81 -24.64 10.06
CA GLU A 87 -5.55 -24.50 8.62
C GLU A 87 -5.11 -23.07 8.27
N ARG A 88 -5.83 -22.05 8.77
CA ARG A 88 -5.58 -20.62 8.50
C ARG A 88 -5.65 -19.82 9.80
N SER A 89 -4.55 -19.77 10.54
CA SER A 89 -4.51 -19.20 11.91
C SER A 89 -4.86 -17.72 12.01
N TYR A 90 -4.73 -16.98 10.91
CA TYR A 90 -5.10 -15.58 10.82
C TYR A 90 -6.50 -15.33 10.25
N TYR A 91 -7.33 -16.37 10.05
CA TYR A 91 -8.70 -16.24 9.56
C TYR A 91 -9.62 -15.68 10.65
N ALA A 92 -10.08 -14.43 10.53
CA ALA A 92 -10.82 -13.77 11.61
C ALA A 92 -12.21 -14.38 11.90
N ILE A 93 -12.86 -15.00 10.90
CA ILE A 93 -14.23 -15.52 10.99
C ILE A 93 -14.37 -16.69 12.00
N PRO A 94 -13.56 -17.77 11.98
CA PRO A 94 -13.66 -18.83 12.98
C PRO A 94 -13.34 -18.35 14.39
N HIS A 95 -12.41 -17.40 14.58
CA HIS A 95 -12.17 -16.77 15.89
C HIS A 95 -13.42 -16.03 16.39
N TYR A 96 -14.10 -15.28 15.51
CA TYR A 96 -15.36 -14.60 15.82
C TYR A 96 -16.48 -15.59 16.19
N ASN A 97 -16.69 -16.63 15.38
CA ASN A 97 -17.74 -17.62 15.62
C ASN A 97 -17.46 -18.46 16.89
N LYS A 98 -16.20 -18.84 17.14
CA LYS A 98 -15.79 -19.56 18.35
C LYS A 98 -16.10 -18.78 19.63
N ARG A 99 -15.92 -17.45 19.66
CA ARG A 99 -16.33 -16.63 20.80
C ARG A 99 -17.84 -16.67 21.05
N ILE A 100 -18.65 -16.65 19.99
CA ILE A 100 -20.12 -16.76 20.13
C ILE A 100 -20.49 -18.14 20.68
N ALA A 101 -19.86 -19.21 20.17
CA ALA A 101 -20.06 -20.57 20.67
C ALA A 101 -19.66 -20.71 22.16
N LEU A 102 -18.54 -20.12 22.59
CA LEU A 102 -18.09 -20.09 23.98
C LEU A 102 -19.05 -19.31 24.90
N SER A 103 -19.57 -18.16 24.45
CA SER A 103 -20.63 -17.43 25.19
C SER A 103 -21.86 -18.33 25.37
N MET A 104 -22.34 -18.94 24.29
CA MET A 104 -23.48 -19.87 24.32
C MET A 104 -23.23 -21.10 25.19
N GLN A 105 -21.97 -21.53 25.38
CA GLN A 105 -21.61 -22.61 26.29
C GLN A 105 -21.79 -22.21 27.76
N ASN A 106 -21.44 -20.97 28.09
CA ASN A 106 -21.52 -20.42 29.45
C ASN A 106 -22.96 -20.00 29.83
N ASP A 107 -23.81 -19.70 28.85
CA ASP A 107 -25.21 -19.26 29.04
C ASP A 107 -26.20 -20.43 29.30
N ILE A 108 -25.77 -21.71 29.27
CA ILE A 108 -26.63 -22.86 29.57
C ILE A 108 -26.81 -22.99 31.09
N PRO A 109 -28.03 -22.98 31.65
CA PRO A 109 -28.26 -22.10 32.80
C PRO A 109 -28.11 -22.73 34.19
N SER A 110 -27.63 -21.90 35.12
CA SER A 110 -28.15 -21.86 36.50
C SER A 110 -29.12 -20.68 36.65
N ASN A 111 -30.38 -20.91 36.27
CA ASN A 111 -31.60 -20.16 36.63
C ASN A 111 -31.65 -18.61 36.43
N ALA A 112 -32.44 -18.23 35.41
CA ALA A 112 -33.48 -17.19 35.44
C ALA A 112 -33.18 -15.80 36.06
N ILE A 113 -32.94 -14.78 35.21
CA ILE A 113 -33.49 -13.43 35.41
C ILE A 113 -34.06 -12.90 34.08
N THR A 114 -35.34 -12.53 34.09
CA THR A 114 -35.98 -11.77 33.00
C THR A 114 -35.53 -10.31 33.03
N TYR A 115 -34.71 -9.89 32.07
CA TYR A 115 -34.54 -8.49 31.72
C TYR A 115 -35.33 -8.15 30.45
N LYS A 116 -35.66 -6.87 30.29
CA LYS A 116 -36.58 -6.37 29.26
C LYS A 116 -35.93 -6.47 27.87
N GLU A 117 -36.17 -7.57 27.17
CA GLU A 117 -35.57 -7.88 25.87
C GLU A 117 -35.96 -6.84 24.80
N ILE A 118 -35.01 -6.02 24.38
CA ILE A 118 -35.14 -5.20 23.17
C ILE A 118 -34.68 -6.06 21.99
N ASP A 119 -35.65 -6.67 21.32
CA ASP A 119 -35.78 -7.00 19.87
C ASP A 119 -34.58 -7.58 19.07
N THR A 120 -33.47 -7.91 19.74
CA THR A 120 -32.36 -8.70 19.20
C THR A 120 -32.74 -10.16 19.10
N ASN A 121 -33.64 -10.65 19.97
CA ASN A 121 -34.22 -11.97 19.85
C ASN A 121 -35.10 -12.13 18.60
N LEU A 122 -35.77 -11.09 18.09
CA LEU A 122 -36.52 -11.19 16.83
C LEU A 122 -35.59 -11.28 15.62
N LEU A 123 -34.48 -10.54 15.63
CA LEU A 123 -33.40 -10.65 14.66
C LEU A 123 -32.74 -12.05 14.69
N ILE A 124 -32.44 -12.58 15.88
CA ILE A 124 -31.88 -13.92 16.07
C ILE A 124 -32.88 -15.00 15.62
N LYS A 125 -34.16 -14.88 15.96
CA LYS A 125 -35.22 -15.78 15.48
C LYS A 125 -35.36 -15.73 13.96
N GLN A 126 -35.39 -14.55 13.35
CA GLN A 126 -35.42 -14.43 11.89
C GLN A 126 -34.15 -15.00 11.21
N PHE A 127 -33.01 -15.01 11.89
CA PHE A 127 -31.77 -15.66 11.43
C PHE A 127 -31.75 -17.19 11.63
N GLN A 128 -32.54 -17.71 12.56
CA GLN A 128 -32.61 -19.13 12.93
C GLN A 128 -33.79 -19.86 12.27
N ASP A 129 -34.97 -19.22 12.23
CA ASP A 129 -36.20 -19.72 11.60
C ASP A 129 -36.07 -19.79 10.06
N ASN A 130 -35.17 -18.98 9.48
CA ASN A 130 -34.86 -19.03 8.05
C ASN A 130 -33.51 -19.74 7.82
N ASN A 131 -33.52 -20.78 6.96
CA ASN A 131 -32.35 -21.43 6.35
C ASN A 131 -31.52 -20.50 5.41
N PHE A 132 -31.43 -19.20 5.70
CA PHE A 132 -31.11 -18.13 4.74
C PHE A 132 -29.91 -17.24 5.10
N ALA A 133 -29.10 -17.59 6.09
CA ALA A 133 -27.82 -16.90 6.33
C ALA A 133 -26.89 -16.91 5.08
N SER A 134 -27.11 -17.86 4.16
CA SER A 134 -26.46 -17.99 2.84
C SER A 134 -27.22 -17.34 1.67
N LYS A 135 -28.27 -16.54 1.92
CA LYS A 135 -29.16 -16.00 0.85
C LYS A 135 -29.69 -14.57 1.04
N VAL A 136 -29.40 -13.86 2.13
CA VAL A 136 -29.75 -12.44 2.26
C VAL A 136 -28.52 -11.59 1.98
N ASP A 137 -28.41 -11.06 0.75
CA ASP A 137 -27.35 -10.12 0.41
C ASP A 137 -27.43 -8.89 1.34
N PRO A 138 -26.34 -8.52 2.03
CA PRO A 138 -26.28 -7.30 2.83
C PRO A 138 -26.16 -6.07 1.93
N TYR A 139 -26.70 -4.96 2.41
CA TYR A 139 -26.74 -3.68 1.71
C TYR A 139 -25.86 -2.66 2.42
N PHE A 140 -25.17 -1.82 1.65
CA PHE A 140 -24.21 -0.84 2.17
C PHE A 140 -24.60 0.58 1.75
N VAL A 141 -24.80 1.46 2.73
CA VAL A 141 -24.85 2.91 2.51
C VAL A 141 -23.47 3.48 2.84
N ILE A 142 -22.74 3.83 1.79
CA ILE A 142 -21.37 4.32 1.82
C ILE A 142 -21.41 5.82 2.09
N ASN A 143 -21.05 6.23 3.30
CA ASN A 143 -21.06 7.62 3.75
C ASN A 143 -19.64 8.19 3.63
N ILE A 144 -19.43 9.00 2.59
CA ILE A 144 -18.15 9.63 2.29
C ILE A 144 -18.19 11.09 2.72
N ILE A 145 -17.21 11.51 3.51
CA ILE A 145 -16.93 12.94 3.71
C ILE A 145 -15.82 13.37 2.74
N ALA A 146 -16.05 14.42 1.97
CA ALA A 146 -15.11 14.86 0.94
C ALA A 146 -14.90 16.37 0.98
N ALA A 147 -13.64 16.79 1.14
CA ALA A 147 -13.28 18.21 1.12
C ALA A 147 -13.23 18.71 -0.34
N VAL A 148 -13.96 19.78 -0.66
CA VAL A 148 -13.98 20.33 -2.02
C VAL A 148 -12.77 21.25 -2.24
N PRO A 149 -11.86 20.91 -3.17
CA PRO A 149 -10.69 21.74 -3.46
C PRO A 149 -11.12 23.09 -4.08
N GLU A 150 -10.20 24.05 -4.07
CA GLU A 150 -10.43 25.34 -4.72
C GLU A 150 -10.41 25.19 -6.25
N ARG A 151 -11.47 25.63 -6.93
CA ARG A 151 -11.45 25.76 -8.39
C ARG A 151 -10.68 27.03 -8.78
N ARG A 152 -9.99 27.02 -9.92
CA ARG A 152 -9.24 28.20 -10.38
C ARG A 152 -10.21 29.31 -10.80
N PHE A 153 -10.12 30.47 -10.16
CA PHE A 153 -10.87 31.68 -10.51
C PHE A 153 -9.89 32.83 -10.81
N SER A 154 -10.37 33.89 -11.46
CA SER A 154 -9.70 35.19 -11.40
C SER A 154 -9.81 35.79 -9.99
N ASP A 155 -8.97 36.78 -9.67
CA ASP A 155 -8.96 37.43 -8.35
C ASP A 155 -10.31 38.09 -8.00
N ASP A 156 -10.82 37.85 -6.79
CA ASP A 156 -12.00 38.50 -6.21
C ASP A 156 -11.86 40.03 -6.21
N SER A 157 -12.88 40.77 -6.67
CA SER A 157 -12.96 42.23 -6.50
C SER A 157 -13.32 42.57 -5.05
N SER A 158 -12.74 43.63 -4.49
CA SER A 158 -13.15 44.17 -3.19
C SER A 158 -14.12 45.34 -3.36
N ASP A 159 -15.08 45.43 -2.44
CA ASP A 159 -16.16 46.42 -2.36
C ASP A 159 -16.11 47.26 -1.07
N GLU A 160 -15.12 47.03 -0.20
CA GLU A 160 -14.91 47.79 1.04
C GLU A 160 -13.72 48.75 0.91
N GLU A 161 -13.95 50.01 1.27
CA GLU A 161 -12.92 51.06 1.26
C GLU A 161 -12.13 51.12 2.58
N PRO A 162 -10.80 51.37 2.53
CA PRO A 162 -9.97 51.59 3.71
C PRO A 162 -10.33 52.85 4.52
N ASP A 163 -10.79 52.70 5.77
CA ASP A 163 -11.07 53.82 6.70
C ASP A 163 -9.87 54.16 7.61
N GLU A 164 -10.00 55.18 8.46
CA GLU A 164 -8.91 55.63 9.34
C GLU A 164 -8.43 54.54 10.32
N GLU A 165 -9.37 53.78 10.89
CA GLU A 165 -9.08 52.66 11.80
C GLU A 165 -8.29 51.55 11.09
N PHE A 166 -8.74 51.14 9.89
CA PHE A 166 -7.99 50.20 9.06
C PHE A 166 -6.60 50.75 8.69
N ASN A 167 -6.48 52.02 8.32
CA ASN A 167 -5.19 52.61 7.94
C ASN A 167 -4.20 52.69 9.13
N ALA A 168 -4.69 52.77 10.38
CA ALA A 168 -3.86 52.62 11.57
C ALA A 168 -3.38 51.16 11.75
N LEU A 169 -4.31 50.19 11.69
CA LEU A 169 -4.00 48.75 11.76
C LEU A 169 -3.02 48.31 10.66
N TYR A 170 -3.19 48.82 9.44
CA TYR A 170 -2.31 48.54 8.30
C TYR A 170 -0.87 49.03 8.54
N LYS A 171 -0.69 50.22 9.15
CA LYS A 171 0.63 50.72 9.53
C LYS A 171 1.29 49.84 10.60
N GLU A 172 0.54 49.40 11.62
CA GLU A 172 1.06 48.43 12.61
C GLU A 172 1.48 47.11 11.95
N LEU A 173 0.64 46.57 11.07
CA LEU A 173 0.89 45.33 10.33
C LEU A 173 2.14 45.40 9.46
N VAL A 174 2.31 46.47 8.67
CA VAL A 174 3.48 46.64 7.80
C VAL A 174 4.77 46.81 8.60
N ASN A 175 4.72 47.52 9.74
CA ASN A 175 5.89 47.75 10.58
C ASN A 175 6.31 46.51 11.39
N ASN A 176 5.34 45.74 11.91
CA ASN A 176 5.59 44.65 12.86
C ASN A 176 5.48 43.25 12.24
N ASN A 177 4.90 43.12 11.03
CA ASN A 177 4.55 41.86 10.38
C ASN A 177 3.72 40.93 11.30
N ASP A 178 2.76 41.51 12.03
CA ASP A 178 1.88 40.81 12.98
C ASP A 178 0.40 40.99 12.58
N TRP A 179 -0.35 39.89 12.55
CA TRP A 179 -1.73 39.88 12.06
C TRP A 179 -2.72 40.29 13.17
N PRO A 180 -3.67 41.21 12.91
CA PRO A 180 -4.65 41.63 13.93
C PRO A 180 -5.62 40.50 14.32
N PHE A 181 -5.80 39.52 13.42
CA PHE A 181 -6.64 38.34 13.60
C PHE A 181 -5.86 37.06 13.29
N THR A 182 -6.16 35.98 14.02
CA THR A 182 -5.52 34.66 13.84
C THR A 182 -6.49 33.52 14.15
N THR A 183 -6.30 32.38 13.51
CA THR A 183 -6.97 31.11 13.84
C THR A 183 -6.11 30.19 14.72
N LYS A 184 -4.82 30.51 14.90
CA LYS A 184 -3.79 29.68 15.55
C LYS A 184 -3.77 29.76 17.09
N HIS A 185 -4.74 30.46 17.69
CA HIS A 185 -4.71 30.78 19.11
C HIS A 185 -4.89 29.55 20.02
N LYS A 186 -4.03 29.43 21.07
CA LYS A 186 -3.92 28.24 21.95
C LYS A 186 -5.18 27.90 22.78
N LYS A 187 -6.19 28.79 22.85
CA LYS A 187 -7.47 28.55 23.55
C LYS A 187 -8.53 27.82 22.69
N THR A 188 -8.14 27.13 21.62
CA THR A 188 -8.99 26.36 20.67
C THR A 188 -9.73 25.13 21.27
N ILE A 189 -9.92 25.11 22.59
CA ILE A 189 -10.37 23.99 23.42
C ILE A 189 -11.77 24.30 24.00
N ARG A 190 -12.83 24.18 23.17
CA ARG A 190 -14.19 23.64 23.51
C ARG A 190 -15.35 24.14 22.63
N THR A 191 -15.18 25.16 21.79
CA THR A 191 -16.28 25.68 20.96
C THR A 191 -16.86 24.60 20.03
N LYS A 192 -18.19 24.49 20.01
CA LYS A 192 -18.93 23.64 19.06
C LYS A 192 -18.76 24.24 17.66
N SER A 193 -18.15 23.50 16.74
CA SER A 193 -18.09 23.94 15.34
C SER A 193 -19.48 23.99 14.75
N LYS A 194 -19.91 25.18 14.30
CA LYS A 194 -21.17 25.35 13.59
C LYS A 194 -21.01 24.82 12.17
N ILE A 195 -21.87 23.90 11.78
CA ILE A 195 -22.05 23.46 10.39
C ILE A 195 -23.18 24.30 9.80
N LEU A 196 -23.00 24.72 8.55
CA LEU A 196 -23.96 25.51 7.79
C LEU A 196 -24.30 24.78 6.50
N ASP A 197 -25.50 24.22 6.45
CA ASP A 197 -26.03 23.52 5.27
C ASP A 197 -26.28 24.48 4.10
N LEU A 198 -26.03 23.99 2.89
CA LEU A 198 -26.44 24.64 1.65
C LEU A 198 -27.80 24.09 1.21
N GLU A 199 -28.85 24.90 1.34
CA GLU A 199 -30.19 24.56 0.83
C GLU A 199 -30.37 25.01 -0.62
N PRO A 200 -30.86 24.14 -1.53
CA PRO A 200 -31.19 24.52 -2.91
C PRO A 200 -32.49 25.33 -2.98
N PRO A 201 -32.73 26.11 -4.05
CA PRO A 201 -31.96 26.16 -5.30
C PRO A 201 -30.83 27.19 -5.27
N PHE A 202 -29.64 26.77 -5.71
CA PHE A 202 -28.57 27.68 -6.09
C PHE A 202 -28.87 28.18 -7.50
N VAL A 203 -28.96 29.49 -7.69
CA VAL A 203 -29.34 30.10 -8.98
C VAL A 203 -28.13 30.77 -9.63
N TYR A 204 -27.23 29.97 -10.20
CA TYR A 204 -26.21 30.46 -11.12
C TYR A 204 -26.65 30.21 -12.58
N LYS A 205 -27.18 31.27 -13.20
CA LYS A 205 -27.44 31.27 -14.65
C LYS A 205 -26.11 31.41 -15.40
N ASN A 206 -25.89 30.54 -16.39
CA ASN A 206 -24.91 30.66 -17.48
C ASN A 206 -23.43 30.30 -17.16
N GLN A 207 -23.16 29.08 -16.69
CA GLN A 207 -21.92 28.39 -17.07
C GLN A 207 -22.20 26.96 -17.53
N VAL A 208 -21.41 26.47 -18.49
CA VAL A 208 -21.43 25.06 -18.91
C VAL A 208 -21.05 24.23 -17.69
N THR A 209 -21.90 23.26 -17.31
CA THR A 209 -21.65 22.41 -16.14
C THR A 209 -20.37 21.60 -16.37
N ALA A 210 -19.27 22.04 -15.74
CA ALA A 210 -18.04 21.28 -15.72
C ALA A 210 -18.27 19.91 -15.08
N ASP A 211 -17.43 18.93 -15.43
CA ASP A 211 -17.45 17.63 -14.79
C ASP A 211 -17.03 17.74 -13.31
N SER A 212 -17.59 16.87 -12.49
CA SER A 212 -17.30 16.79 -11.05
C SER A 212 -15.86 16.33 -10.85
N ILE A 213 -15.11 17.03 -9.99
CA ILE A 213 -13.72 16.71 -9.66
C ILE A 213 -13.58 15.95 -8.34
N VAL A 214 -14.68 15.76 -7.60
CA VAL A 214 -14.72 15.02 -6.33
C VAL A 214 -15.67 13.83 -6.42
N VAL A 215 -16.94 14.05 -6.74
CA VAL A 215 -18.00 13.01 -6.73
C VAL A 215 -17.76 11.97 -7.83
N ASP A 216 -17.54 12.40 -9.07
CA ASP A 216 -17.41 11.47 -10.20
C ASP A 216 -16.17 10.55 -10.08
N PRO A 217 -14.96 11.03 -9.69
CA PRO A 217 -13.83 10.16 -9.41
C PRO A 217 -14.07 9.18 -8.24
N LEU A 218 -14.79 9.58 -7.19
CA LEU A 218 -15.13 8.68 -6.08
C LEU A 218 -16.07 7.56 -6.52
N LEU A 219 -17.14 7.88 -7.25
CA LEU A 219 -18.07 6.88 -7.78
C LEU A 219 -17.39 5.96 -8.80
N SER A 220 -16.48 6.49 -9.62
CA SER A 220 -15.73 5.71 -10.62
C SER A 220 -14.79 4.69 -9.98
N LYS A 221 -14.13 5.03 -8.86
CA LYS A 221 -13.33 4.08 -8.06
C LYS A 221 -14.17 2.94 -7.47
N ILE A 222 -15.35 3.26 -6.93
CA ILE A 222 -16.28 2.25 -6.39
C ILE A 222 -16.79 1.34 -7.50
N LEU A 223 -17.10 1.89 -8.67
CA LEU A 223 -17.58 1.13 -9.82
C LEU A 223 -16.51 0.20 -10.41
N ALA A 224 -15.25 0.65 -10.44
CA ALA A 224 -14.14 -0.14 -10.96
C ALA A 224 -13.77 -1.28 -10.01
N ASN A 225 -13.51 -0.95 -8.74
CA ASN A 225 -12.80 -1.85 -7.81
C ASN A 225 -13.54 -2.03 -6.47
N GLY A 226 -14.83 -1.69 -6.37
CA GLY A 226 -15.61 -1.92 -5.15
C GLY A 226 -15.87 -3.40 -4.86
N PHE A 227 -16.14 -4.16 -5.91
CA PHE A 227 -16.36 -5.60 -5.90
C PHE A 227 -15.28 -6.31 -6.71
N GLU A 228 -15.01 -7.57 -6.38
CA GLU A 228 -14.26 -8.47 -7.24
C GLU A 228 -15.13 -8.87 -8.46
N SER A 229 -14.50 -9.33 -9.54
CA SER A 229 -15.16 -9.51 -10.84
C SER A 229 -16.36 -10.48 -10.84
N TYR A 230 -16.39 -11.42 -9.89
CA TYR A 230 -17.46 -12.41 -9.74
C TYR A 230 -18.66 -11.93 -8.89
N ASP A 231 -18.52 -10.83 -8.12
CA ASP A 231 -19.60 -10.21 -7.33
C ASP A 231 -20.13 -8.92 -7.98
N ILE A 232 -19.76 -8.62 -9.22
CA ILE A 232 -20.13 -7.36 -9.88
C ILE A 232 -21.65 -7.21 -10.09
N ASP A 233 -22.40 -8.31 -10.08
CA ASP A 233 -23.86 -8.36 -10.07
C ASP A 233 -24.47 -7.80 -8.77
N LYS A 234 -23.70 -7.76 -7.68
CA LYS A 234 -24.09 -7.22 -6.36
C LYS A 234 -24.01 -5.70 -6.27
N LEU A 235 -23.59 -5.00 -7.33
CA LEU A 235 -23.57 -3.53 -7.39
C LEU A 235 -24.89 -2.84 -6.97
N PRO A 236 -26.10 -3.39 -7.20
CA PRO A 236 -27.35 -2.79 -6.71
C PRO A 236 -27.52 -2.78 -5.18
N THR A 237 -26.71 -3.53 -4.42
CA THR A 237 -26.74 -3.56 -2.95
C THR A 237 -26.05 -2.35 -2.30
N ILE A 238 -25.32 -1.55 -3.09
CA ILE A 238 -24.60 -0.36 -2.59
C ILE A 238 -25.28 0.95 -2.99
N ALA A 239 -25.22 1.94 -2.09
CA ALA A 239 -25.57 3.32 -2.39
C ALA A 239 -24.62 4.29 -1.71
N VAL A 240 -24.35 5.45 -2.33
CA VAL A 240 -23.32 6.39 -1.88
C VAL A 240 -23.93 7.72 -1.44
N SER A 241 -23.61 8.15 -0.22
CA SER A 241 -23.95 9.47 0.31
C SER A 241 -22.67 10.30 0.43
N VAL A 242 -22.52 11.35 -0.38
CA VAL A 242 -21.32 12.21 -0.39
C VAL A 242 -21.63 13.55 0.28
N GLY A 243 -21.05 13.75 1.46
CA GLY A 243 -21.01 15.02 2.18
C GLY A 243 -19.85 15.89 1.69
N LEU A 244 -20.14 16.77 0.73
CA LEU A 244 -19.18 17.73 0.21
C LEU A 244 -19.01 18.87 1.22
N ASN A 245 -17.78 19.11 1.68
CA ASN A 245 -17.51 20.10 2.71
C ASN A 245 -16.38 21.05 2.35
N ARG A 246 -16.42 22.25 2.93
CA ARG A 246 -15.33 23.23 2.87
C ARG A 246 -15.33 24.07 4.13
N MET A 247 -14.17 24.60 4.53
CA MET A 247 -14.17 25.70 5.50
C MET A 247 -14.88 26.91 4.88
N TYR A 248 -15.69 27.61 5.66
CA TYR A 248 -16.25 28.90 5.25
C TYR A 248 -15.13 29.94 5.18
N SER A 249 -14.78 30.32 3.96
CA SER A 249 -13.68 31.24 3.66
C SER A 249 -14.09 32.71 3.77
N LEU A 250 -13.12 33.58 4.06
CA LEU A 250 -13.24 35.02 3.91
C LEU A 250 -13.45 35.46 2.44
N SER A 251 -12.99 34.66 1.46
CA SER A 251 -13.24 34.90 0.03
C SER A 251 -14.56 34.26 -0.44
N THR A 252 -15.39 35.07 -1.08
CA THR A 252 -16.64 34.63 -1.71
C THR A 252 -16.39 33.65 -2.85
N ARG A 253 -15.40 33.88 -3.72
CA ARG A 253 -15.05 32.92 -4.79
C ARG A 253 -14.57 31.58 -4.25
N LYS A 254 -13.76 31.56 -3.18
CA LYS A 254 -13.34 30.30 -2.54
C LYS A 254 -14.55 29.47 -2.12
N ASN A 255 -15.57 30.09 -1.51
CA ASN A 255 -16.80 29.43 -1.12
C ASN A 255 -17.57 28.86 -2.33
N ASN A 256 -17.66 29.61 -3.44
CA ASN A 256 -18.34 29.15 -4.68
C ASN A 256 -17.80 27.82 -5.25
N SER A 257 -16.58 27.38 -4.90
CA SER A 257 -16.06 26.05 -5.29
C SER A 257 -17.00 24.91 -4.85
N LEU A 258 -17.62 25.01 -3.67
CA LEU A 258 -18.53 24.00 -3.13
C LEU A 258 -19.85 23.96 -3.92
N ILE A 259 -20.39 25.14 -4.27
CA ILE A 259 -21.61 25.26 -5.08
C ILE A 259 -21.37 24.70 -6.48
N LEU A 260 -20.26 25.05 -7.12
CA LEU A 260 -19.89 24.53 -8.44
C LEU A 260 -19.70 23.02 -8.46
N GLU A 261 -19.16 22.41 -7.39
CA GLU A 261 -19.06 20.94 -7.29
C GLU A 261 -20.44 20.27 -7.11
N LEU A 262 -21.37 20.90 -6.38
CA LEU A 262 -22.75 20.42 -6.26
C LEU A 262 -23.53 20.48 -7.58
N GLU A 263 -23.28 21.50 -8.40
CA GLU A 263 -23.88 21.72 -9.72
C GLU A 263 -23.17 20.96 -10.86
N SER A 264 -22.01 20.34 -10.58
CA SER A 264 -21.18 19.71 -11.61
C SER A 264 -21.79 18.43 -12.16
N ARG A 265 -21.46 18.13 -13.42
CA ARG A 265 -21.91 16.92 -14.09
C ARG A 265 -21.21 15.70 -13.51
N VAL A 266 -22.00 14.74 -13.04
CA VAL A 266 -21.58 13.37 -12.73
C VAL A 266 -21.97 12.47 -13.90
N ASN A 267 -20.98 11.78 -14.46
CA ASN A 267 -21.09 10.87 -15.60
C ASN A 267 -21.27 9.42 -15.12
N THR A 268 -20.62 9.04 -14.02
CA THR A 268 -20.75 7.72 -13.38
C THR A 268 -22.07 7.60 -12.62
N ARG A 269 -23.12 7.25 -13.36
CA ARG A 269 -24.51 7.12 -12.85
C ARG A 269 -24.99 5.68 -12.62
N LYS A 270 -24.10 4.69 -12.74
CA LYS A 270 -24.45 3.26 -12.53
C LYS A 270 -24.70 2.91 -11.05
N ILE A 271 -24.18 3.71 -10.11
CA ILE A 271 -24.35 3.53 -8.67
C ILE A 271 -25.41 4.52 -8.18
N LYS A 272 -26.29 4.06 -7.29
CA LYS A 272 -27.27 4.93 -6.62
C LYS A 272 -26.54 5.89 -5.67
N TYR A 273 -26.67 7.21 -5.86
CA TYR A 273 -25.99 8.17 -4.99
C TYR A 273 -26.84 9.39 -4.63
N LYS A 274 -26.40 10.11 -3.59
CA LYS A 274 -26.86 11.45 -3.22
C LYS A 274 -25.67 12.32 -2.82
N THR A 275 -25.73 13.60 -3.18
CA THR A 275 -24.79 14.64 -2.76
C THR A 275 -25.52 15.66 -1.89
N PHE A 276 -24.76 16.31 -1.01
CA PHE A 276 -25.18 17.49 -0.23
C PHE A 276 -23.93 18.26 0.18
N GLY A 277 -24.07 19.57 0.37
CA GLY A 277 -22.95 20.44 0.69
C GLY A 277 -23.16 21.23 1.97
N TYR A 278 -22.08 21.43 2.72
CA TYR A 278 -22.11 22.22 3.95
C TYR A 278 -20.75 22.89 4.20
N TYR A 279 -20.80 24.06 4.81
CA TYR A 279 -19.61 24.71 5.34
C TYR A 279 -19.39 24.36 6.81
N TRP A 280 -18.13 24.42 7.23
CA TRP A 280 -17.77 24.45 8.64
C TRP A 280 -16.91 25.69 8.95
N ASN A 281 -17.06 26.23 10.15
CA ASN A 281 -16.34 27.44 10.57
C ASN A 281 -15.13 27.10 11.46
N CYS A 282 -14.02 27.81 11.25
CA CYS A 282 -12.98 27.97 12.26
C CYS A 282 -13.27 29.21 13.11
N SER A 283 -13.04 29.14 14.42
CA SER A 283 -13.04 30.34 15.27
C SER A 283 -11.84 31.23 14.91
N TRP A 284 -12.08 32.53 14.83
CA TRP A 284 -11.05 33.55 14.69
C TRP A 284 -10.84 34.26 16.03
N TYR A 285 -9.63 34.74 16.27
CA TYR A 285 -9.27 35.44 17.51
C TYR A 285 -8.50 36.71 17.19
N THR A 286 -8.67 37.75 18.00
CA THR A 286 -7.83 38.95 17.97
C THR A 286 -6.42 38.66 18.53
N LYS A 287 -5.46 39.55 18.30
CA LYS A 287 -4.10 39.47 18.88
C LYS A 287 -4.04 39.25 20.41
N ILE A 288 -5.07 39.70 21.14
CA ILE A 288 -5.20 39.51 22.61
C ILE A 288 -5.98 38.25 23.01
N GLY A 289 -6.33 37.37 22.06
CA GLY A 289 -6.92 36.06 22.33
C GLY A 289 -8.42 36.06 22.65
N ILE A 290 -9.14 37.12 22.27
CA ILE A 290 -10.61 37.21 22.33
C ILE A 290 -11.18 36.67 21.01
N GLU A 291 -12.25 35.88 21.05
CA GLU A 291 -12.91 35.38 19.84
C GLU A 291 -13.52 36.54 19.04
N ALA A 292 -13.12 36.67 17.78
CA ALA A 292 -13.55 37.72 16.86
C ALA A 292 -14.79 37.28 16.07
N LYS A 293 -15.66 38.21 15.69
CA LYS A 293 -16.77 37.90 14.77
C LYS A 293 -16.22 37.70 13.36
N ILE A 294 -16.78 36.76 12.62
CA ILE A 294 -16.34 36.47 11.25
C ILE A 294 -16.59 37.65 10.30
N GLU A 295 -17.60 38.47 10.59
CA GLU A 295 -17.91 39.71 9.90
C GLU A 295 -16.76 40.73 10.01
N ASP A 296 -16.25 40.97 11.21
CA ASP A 296 -15.16 41.91 11.47
C ASP A 296 -13.87 41.49 10.70
N VAL A 297 -13.55 40.19 10.71
CA VAL A 297 -12.41 39.62 9.98
C VAL A 297 -12.61 39.72 8.46
N LYS A 298 -13.83 39.52 7.96
CA LYS A 298 -14.16 39.69 6.53
C LYS A 298 -14.00 41.14 6.08
N THR A 299 -14.50 42.10 6.86
CA THR A 299 -14.35 43.53 6.56
C THR A 299 -12.87 43.91 6.54
N PHE A 300 -12.07 43.45 7.52
CA PHE A 300 -10.61 43.63 7.50
C PHE A 300 -9.97 43.02 6.24
N TYR A 301 -10.30 41.77 5.89
CA TYR A 301 -9.74 41.11 4.70
C TYR A 301 -10.09 41.85 3.40
N LYS A 302 -11.34 42.28 3.23
CA LYS A 302 -11.76 43.04 2.05
C LYS A 302 -11.02 44.37 1.93
N ARG A 303 -10.90 45.14 3.02
CA ARG A 303 -10.14 46.40 3.05
C ARG A 303 -8.65 46.19 2.79
N LEU A 304 -8.07 45.15 3.39
CA LEU A 304 -6.69 44.72 3.13
C LEU A 304 -6.50 44.39 1.65
N LYS A 305 -7.44 43.67 1.03
CA LYS A 305 -7.38 43.32 -0.38
C LYS A 305 -7.48 44.53 -1.32
N ASN A 306 -8.31 45.52 -0.98
CA ASN A 306 -8.40 46.78 -1.71
C ASN A 306 -7.06 47.54 -1.64
N LYS A 307 -6.47 47.61 -0.44
CA LYS A 307 -5.23 48.36 -0.17
C LYS A 307 -3.95 47.70 -0.71
N ASP A 308 -3.80 46.39 -0.48
CA ASP A 308 -2.64 45.57 -0.79
C ASP A 308 -3.08 44.11 -1.02
N SER A 309 -3.23 43.74 -2.30
CA SER A 309 -3.69 42.39 -2.65
C SER A 309 -2.69 41.29 -2.33
N ASP A 310 -1.39 41.57 -2.23
CA ASP A 310 -0.38 40.55 -1.97
C ASP A 310 -0.28 40.24 -0.48
N LEU A 311 -0.38 41.27 0.36
CA LEU A 311 -0.53 41.09 1.81
C LEU A 311 -1.85 40.41 2.16
N ALA A 312 -2.94 40.68 1.43
CA ALA A 312 -4.20 39.93 1.57
C ALA A 312 -4.09 38.45 1.16
N LYS A 313 -3.32 38.13 0.10
CA LYS A 313 -3.01 36.74 -0.30
C LYS A 313 -2.18 36.03 0.78
N LYS A 314 -1.18 36.72 1.35
CA LYS A 314 -0.36 36.23 2.47
C LYS A 314 -1.20 35.96 3.73
N PHE A 315 -2.16 36.84 4.06
CA PHE A 315 -3.06 36.68 5.20
C PHE A 315 -3.92 35.41 5.09
N ILE A 316 -4.56 35.17 3.94
CA ILE A 316 -5.32 33.93 3.71
C ILE A 316 -4.41 32.70 3.78
N ALA A 317 -3.21 32.75 3.17
CA ALA A 317 -2.30 31.61 3.22
C ALA A 317 -1.91 31.24 4.66
N GLN A 318 -1.53 32.23 5.47
CA GLN A 318 -1.05 32.00 6.82
C GLN A 318 -2.16 31.76 7.84
N GLU A 319 -3.24 32.53 7.83
CA GLU A 319 -4.24 32.48 8.90
C GLU A 319 -5.52 31.72 8.53
N GLU A 320 -5.88 31.65 7.25
CA GLU A 320 -7.00 30.79 6.82
C GLU A 320 -6.52 29.37 6.47
N ASN A 321 -5.60 29.20 5.52
CA ASN A 321 -5.23 27.88 5.01
C ASN A 321 -4.47 27.02 6.05
N GLU A 322 -3.30 27.47 6.54
CA GLU A 322 -2.53 26.74 7.57
C GLU A 322 -3.34 26.55 8.86
N GLY A 323 -4.18 27.53 9.20
CA GLY A 323 -5.08 27.51 10.34
C GLY A 323 -6.20 26.47 10.23
N ALA A 324 -6.77 26.32 9.03
CA ALA A 324 -7.80 25.33 8.71
C ALA A 324 -7.28 23.90 8.88
N GLU A 325 -6.08 23.61 8.37
CA GLU A 325 -5.45 22.28 8.46
C GLU A 325 -5.33 21.78 9.92
N CYS A 326 -5.06 22.69 10.85
CA CYS A 326 -4.96 22.36 12.28
C CYS A 326 -6.30 22.20 13.01
N ASN A 327 -7.42 22.66 12.44
CA ASN A 327 -8.68 22.86 13.16
C ASN A 327 -9.91 22.13 12.57
N VAL A 328 -9.76 21.35 11.50
CA VAL A 328 -10.86 20.63 10.82
C VAL A 328 -11.72 19.83 11.84
N PRO A 329 -13.04 20.10 11.94
CA PRO A 329 -13.88 19.49 12.97
C PRO A 329 -14.44 18.12 12.58
N TYR A 330 -13.55 17.15 12.29
CA TYR A 330 -13.89 15.82 11.76
C TYR A 330 -15.05 15.10 12.46
N GLN A 331 -15.12 15.14 13.80
CA GLN A 331 -16.24 14.55 14.56
C GLN A 331 -17.61 15.13 14.16
N TYR A 332 -17.71 16.46 14.08
CA TYR A 332 -18.95 17.13 13.67
C TYR A 332 -19.28 16.87 12.21
N ILE A 333 -18.26 16.89 11.33
CA ILE A 333 -18.40 16.64 9.90
C ILE A 333 -18.96 15.23 9.64
N ARG A 334 -18.41 14.19 10.29
CA ARG A 334 -18.92 12.81 10.18
C ARG A 334 -20.29 12.64 10.80
N ASP A 335 -20.53 13.22 11.98
CA ASP A 335 -21.81 13.10 12.67
C ASP A 335 -22.95 13.72 11.85
N HIS A 336 -22.71 14.92 11.31
CA HIS A 336 -23.61 15.58 10.39
C HIS A 336 -23.83 14.75 9.12
N ALA A 337 -22.76 14.32 8.43
CA ALA A 337 -22.90 13.57 7.17
C ALA A 337 -23.65 12.23 7.33
N LYS A 338 -23.46 11.55 8.46
CA LYS A 338 -24.23 10.35 8.86
C LYS A 338 -25.71 10.66 9.08
N ASN A 339 -25.99 11.75 9.81
CA ASN A 339 -27.34 12.13 10.23
C ASN A 339 -28.12 12.92 9.15
N HIS A 340 -27.47 13.33 8.06
CA HIS A 340 -28.08 14.16 7.02
C HIS A 340 -29.23 13.44 6.31
N SER A 341 -30.26 14.22 5.94
CA SER A 341 -31.51 13.74 5.33
C SER A 341 -31.29 12.85 4.11
N LYS A 342 -30.27 13.14 3.29
CA LYS A 342 -29.92 12.38 2.08
C LYS A 342 -29.32 11.01 2.39
N THR A 343 -28.56 10.86 3.48
CA THR A 343 -28.07 9.56 3.94
C THR A 343 -29.24 8.70 4.43
N ILE A 344 -30.15 9.29 5.19
CA ILE A 344 -31.38 8.63 5.67
C ILE A 344 -32.31 8.23 4.50
N GLU A 345 -32.42 9.06 3.46
CA GLU A 345 -33.18 8.76 2.22
C GLU A 345 -32.68 7.47 1.55
N LEU A 346 -31.35 7.28 1.48
CA LEU A 346 -30.75 6.06 0.93
C LEU A 346 -31.02 4.83 1.81
N ILE A 347 -30.84 4.94 3.14
CA ILE A 347 -31.12 3.84 4.08
C ILE A 347 -32.59 3.40 4.00
N LYS A 348 -33.53 4.36 4.02
CA LYS A 348 -34.96 4.10 3.83
C LYS A 348 -35.23 3.34 2.55
N SER A 349 -34.68 3.81 1.43
CA SER A 349 -34.94 3.20 0.13
C SER A 349 -34.52 1.72 0.02
N PHE A 350 -33.53 1.27 0.81
CA PHE A 350 -33.20 -0.15 0.91
C PHE A 350 -34.15 -0.91 1.85
N ARG A 351 -34.51 -0.35 3.02
CA ARG A 351 -35.55 -0.91 3.91
C ARG A 351 -36.91 -1.06 3.22
N ASP A 352 -37.30 -0.07 2.41
CA ASP A 352 -38.57 -0.06 1.67
C ASP A 352 -38.59 -1.11 0.55
N THR A 353 -37.41 -1.45 -0.02
CA THR A 353 -37.25 -2.48 -1.05
C THR A 353 -37.17 -3.88 -0.44
N ASN A 354 -36.48 -4.02 0.69
CA ASN A 354 -36.37 -5.27 1.44
C ASN A 354 -36.34 -4.96 2.95
N ASN A 355 -37.48 -5.15 3.62
CA ASN A 355 -37.61 -4.90 5.05
C ASN A 355 -36.68 -5.79 5.89
N THR A 356 -36.35 -7.00 5.42
CA THR A 356 -35.42 -7.94 6.08
C THR A 356 -33.93 -7.70 5.79
N ALA A 357 -33.57 -6.71 4.96
CA ALA A 357 -32.18 -6.46 4.58
C ALA A 357 -31.23 -6.28 5.79
N ILE A 358 -30.07 -6.91 5.74
CA ILE A 358 -28.96 -6.58 6.63
C ILE A 358 -28.33 -5.30 6.07
N LEU A 359 -28.29 -4.22 6.86
CA LEU A 359 -27.91 -2.89 6.38
C LEU A 359 -26.74 -2.34 7.16
N TYR A 360 -25.68 -1.95 6.46
CA TYR A 360 -24.49 -1.33 7.02
C TYR A 360 -24.34 0.12 6.57
N LEU A 361 -24.00 0.99 7.50
CA LEU A 361 -23.41 2.29 7.19
C LEU A 361 -21.89 2.09 7.06
N HIS A 362 -21.36 2.20 5.85
CA HIS A 362 -19.92 2.14 5.62
C HIS A 362 -19.34 3.56 5.68
N LEU A 363 -18.49 3.83 6.67
CA LEU A 363 -17.81 5.10 6.83
C LEU A 363 -16.52 5.09 6.01
N VAL A 364 -16.33 6.12 5.18
CA VAL A 364 -15.23 6.22 4.22
C VAL A 364 -14.72 7.66 4.12
N ASP A 365 -13.42 7.83 3.87
CA ASP A 365 -12.77 9.12 3.60
C ASP A 365 -12.49 9.31 2.10
N SER A 366 -12.44 10.56 1.64
CA SER A 366 -12.20 10.86 0.22
C SER A 366 -10.76 10.61 -0.27
N ASP A 367 -9.85 10.15 0.60
CA ASP A 367 -8.45 9.85 0.26
C ASP A 367 -8.20 8.37 -0.12
N VAL A 368 -9.26 7.56 -0.22
CA VAL A 368 -9.25 6.25 -0.88
C VAL A 368 -8.77 6.39 -2.33
N LEU A 369 -7.73 5.64 -2.66
CA LEU A 369 -7.22 5.48 -4.02
C LEU A 369 -7.91 4.29 -4.70
N ASP A 370 -8.08 3.19 -3.97
CA ASP A 370 -8.66 1.95 -4.46
C ASP A 370 -9.56 1.31 -3.39
N PHE A 371 -10.71 0.78 -3.79
CA PHE A 371 -11.60 0.00 -2.93
C PHE A 371 -11.22 -1.48 -2.85
N ASN A 372 -10.38 -1.99 -3.76
CA ASN A 372 -9.71 -3.28 -3.66
C ASN A 372 -10.65 -4.47 -3.33
N GLY A 373 -11.84 -4.52 -3.93
CA GLY A 373 -12.82 -5.59 -3.68
C GLY A 373 -13.41 -5.60 -2.26
N VAL A 374 -13.32 -4.50 -1.50
CA VAL A 374 -13.74 -4.47 -0.08
C VAL A 374 -15.20 -4.87 0.14
N TYR A 375 -16.10 -4.64 -0.82
CA TYR A 375 -17.49 -5.09 -0.67
C TYR A 375 -17.62 -6.61 -0.85
N SER A 376 -16.82 -7.24 -1.72
CA SER A 376 -16.69 -8.71 -1.78
C SER A 376 -16.13 -9.28 -0.49
N ALA A 377 -15.10 -8.66 0.09
CA ALA A 377 -14.61 -9.02 1.42
C ALA A 377 -15.71 -8.92 2.49
N TYR A 378 -16.50 -7.84 2.49
CA TYR A 378 -17.62 -7.70 3.43
C TYR A 378 -18.76 -8.71 3.20
N LEU A 379 -19.04 -9.11 1.95
CA LEU A 379 -19.94 -10.23 1.64
C LEU A 379 -19.44 -11.53 2.27
N ARG A 380 -18.16 -11.89 2.06
CA ARG A 380 -17.53 -13.08 2.64
C ARG A 380 -17.55 -13.07 4.18
N ILE A 381 -17.21 -11.93 4.79
CA ILE A 381 -17.23 -11.73 6.24
C ILE A 381 -18.63 -11.97 6.81
N ILE A 382 -19.66 -11.34 6.24
CA ILE A 382 -21.04 -11.47 6.72
C ILE A 382 -21.57 -12.88 6.51
N ALA A 383 -21.30 -13.52 5.36
CA ALA A 383 -21.74 -14.88 5.07
C ALA A 383 -21.14 -15.93 6.02
N GLY A 384 -19.84 -15.81 6.34
CA GLY A 384 -19.16 -16.73 7.24
C GLY A 384 -19.46 -16.51 8.73
N CYS A 385 -19.93 -15.32 9.12
CA CYS A 385 -20.24 -15.00 10.51
C CYS A 385 -21.60 -15.57 10.95
N TYR A 386 -21.61 -16.34 12.05
CA TYR A 386 -22.81 -16.96 12.64
C TYR A 386 -23.91 -15.95 13.01
N LYS A 387 -23.49 -14.73 13.40
CA LYS A 387 -24.35 -13.55 13.59
C LYS A 387 -23.73 -12.36 12.85
N PRO A 388 -24.51 -11.47 12.21
CA PRO A 388 -23.98 -10.25 11.60
C PRO A 388 -23.19 -9.40 12.61
N PRO A 389 -21.94 -8.99 12.31
CA PRO A 389 -21.17 -8.14 13.21
C PRO A 389 -21.82 -6.77 13.36
N THR A 390 -21.87 -6.24 14.57
CA THR A 390 -22.36 -4.88 14.86
C THR A 390 -21.40 -3.82 14.30
N VAL A 391 -20.10 -4.10 14.35
CA VAL A 391 -19.02 -3.28 13.79
C VAL A 391 -18.03 -4.19 13.06
N MET A 392 -17.64 -3.84 11.84
CA MET A 392 -16.61 -4.57 11.11
C MET A 392 -15.68 -3.66 10.30
N SER A 393 -14.46 -4.14 10.04
CA SER A 393 -13.41 -3.43 9.32
C SER A 393 -12.43 -4.42 8.70
N THR A 394 -11.99 -4.17 7.46
CA THR A 394 -10.76 -4.78 6.90
C THR A 394 -9.55 -3.82 6.98
N GLY A 395 -9.70 -2.64 7.57
CA GLY A 395 -8.59 -1.68 7.72
C GLY A 395 -8.16 -1.03 6.41
N TYR A 396 -6.89 -0.62 6.31
CA TYR A 396 -6.36 0.01 5.10
C TYR A 396 -4.89 -0.37 4.86
N GLU A 397 -4.46 -0.27 3.61
CA GLU A 397 -3.05 -0.27 3.20
C GLU A 397 -2.68 1.02 2.46
N TYR A 398 -1.38 1.22 2.23
CA TYR A 398 -0.85 2.25 1.34
C TYR A 398 -0.55 1.68 -0.06
N PRO A 399 -0.59 2.50 -1.12
CA PRO A 399 -0.45 2.04 -2.50
C PRO A 399 0.94 1.47 -2.80
N GLU A 400 0.96 0.60 -3.80
CA GLU A 400 2.18 0.10 -4.42
C GLU A 400 2.91 1.20 -5.20
N GLY A 401 4.25 1.11 -5.28
CA GLY A 401 5.08 2.12 -5.96
C GLY A 401 6.48 2.28 -5.36
N THR A 402 7.43 2.75 -6.18
CA THR A 402 8.87 2.85 -5.87
C THR A 402 9.25 3.80 -4.73
N ARG A 403 8.31 4.55 -4.16
CA ARG A 403 8.50 5.36 -2.93
C ARG A 403 7.52 5.03 -1.80
N SER A 404 6.67 4.01 -1.98
CA SER A 404 5.63 3.60 -1.03
C SER A 404 5.69 2.12 -0.64
N LYS A 405 6.43 1.28 -1.37
CA LYS A 405 6.69 -0.14 -1.12
C LYS A 405 6.90 -0.49 0.36
N ILE A 406 7.87 0.15 1.03
CA ILE A 406 8.16 -0.11 2.45
C ILE A 406 7.03 0.36 3.39
N TYR A 407 6.33 1.44 3.04
CA TYR A 407 5.17 1.91 3.79
C TYR A 407 3.99 0.95 3.66
N ARG A 408 3.75 0.35 2.48
CA ARG A 408 2.72 -0.69 2.30
C ARG A 408 3.01 -1.89 3.20
N LEU A 409 4.24 -2.41 3.16
CA LEU A 409 4.68 -3.52 4.02
C LEU A 409 4.51 -3.20 5.52
N PHE A 410 4.85 -1.97 5.94
CA PHE A 410 4.53 -1.47 7.28
C PHE A 410 3.01 -1.50 7.57
N SER A 411 2.17 -0.99 6.67
CA SER A 411 0.71 -0.94 6.87
C SER A 411 0.06 -2.31 6.94
N TYR A 412 0.58 -3.29 6.19
CA TYR A 412 0.21 -4.70 6.32
C TYR A 412 0.54 -5.24 7.73
N MET A 413 1.77 -4.99 8.21
CA MET A 413 2.17 -5.42 9.55
C MET A 413 1.31 -4.77 10.66
N ASP A 414 1.03 -3.47 10.55
CA ASP A 414 0.12 -2.75 11.45
C ASP A 414 -1.30 -3.36 11.41
N ARG A 415 -1.87 -3.60 10.22
CA ARG A 415 -3.19 -4.25 10.07
C ARG A 415 -3.21 -5.62 10.77
N MET A 416 -2.23 -6.48 10.49
CA MET A 416 -2.21 -7.83 11.05
C MET A 416 -2.11 -7.83 12.58
N TYR A 417 -1.39 -6.87 13.17
CA TYR A 417 -1.38 -6.71 14.63
C TYR A 417 -2.79 -6.39 15.17
N ARG A 418 -3.59 -5.58 14.45
CA ARG A 418 -4.99 -5.31 14.81
C ARG A 418 -5.86 -6.56 14.71
N VAL A 419 -5.81 -7.25 13.57
CA VAL A 419 -6.52 -8.51 13.32
C VAL A 419 -6.30 -9.50 14.47
N ILE A 420 -5.03 -9.82 14.75
CA ILE A 420 -4.62 -10.77 15.80
C ILE A 420 -5.09 -10.31 17.19
N THR A 421 -5.00 -9.01 17.49
CA THR A 421 -5.53 -8.46 18.75
C THR A 421 -7.03 -8.73 18.87
N THR A 422 -7.80 -8.63 17.78
CA THR A 422 -9.25 -8.87 17.78
C THR A 422 -9.67 -10.33 17.85
N PHE A 423 -8.75 -11.30 17.78
CA PHE A 423 -9.05 -12.70 18.09
C PHE A 423 -9.38 -12.88 19.58
N HIS A 424 -8.59 -12.21 20.43
CA HIS A 424 -8.73 -12.28 21.90
C HIS A 424 -9.56 -11.13 22.47
N ILE A 425 -9.47 -9.93 21.88
CA ILE A 425 -10.09 -8.71 22.40
C ILE A 425 -10.79 -7.99 21.23
N PRO A 426 -12.07 -8.29 20.93
CA PRO A 426 -12.74 -7.88 19.68
C PRO A 426 -12.72 -6.37 19.42
N LEU A 427 -12.76 -5.58 20.48
CA LEU A 427 -12.72 -4.12 20.45
C LEU A 427 -11.39 -3.55 21.01
N GLY A 428 -10.35 -4.37 21.14
CA GLY A 428 -9.01 -3.99 21.63
C GLY A 428 -8.15 -3.25 20.59
N THR A 429 -8.73 -2.81 19.48
CA THR A 429 -8.02 -2.10 18.42
C THR A 429 -8.78 -0.88 17.93
N TYR A 430 -8.08 0.05 17.28
CA TYR A 430 -8.72 1.17 16.59
C TYR A 430 -9.32 0.70 15.26
N TYR A 431 -10.64 0.83 15.12
CA TYR A 431 -11.37 0.61 13.88
C TYR A 431 -11.35 1.90 13.04
N PRO A 432 -10.64 1.95 11.89
CA PRO A 432 -10.35 3.19 11.19
C PRO A 432 -11.56 3.69 10.37
N GLU A 433 -11.90 4.97 10.54
CA GLU A 433 -12.98 5.66 9.81
C GLU A 433 -12.91 5.64 8.28
N PRO A 434 -11.76 5.52 7.57
CA PRO A 434 -11.80 5.33 6.13
C PRO A 434 -12.37 3.97 5.69
N ASN A 435 -12.49 2.98 6.60
CA ASN A 435 -13.06 1.66 6.32
C ASN A 435 -13.66 1.01 7.58
N MET A 436 -14.77 1.57 8.07
CA MET A 436 -15.53 0.99 9.19
C MET A 436 -17.00 0.87 8.82
N CYS A 437 -17.51 -0.37 8.80
CA CYS A 437 -18.94 -0.65 8.65
C CYS A 437 -19.60 -0.77 10.03
N VAL A 438 -20.74 -0.09 10.20
CA VAL A 438 -21.59 -0.16 11.40
C VAL A 438 -22.98 -0.65 11.01
N LEU A 439 -23.45 -1.71 11.67
CA LEU A 439 -24.77 -2.28 11.45
C LEU A 439 -25.86 -1.25 11.81
N ILE A 440 -26.82 -1.06 10.92
CA ILE A 440 -28.04 -0.29 11.15
C ILE A 440 -29.09 -1.26 11.73
N PRO A 441 -29.58 -1.06 12.97
CA PRO A 441 -30.59 -1.94 13.56
C PRO A 441 -31.85 -2.05 12.68
N HIS A 442 -32.53 -3.21 12.73
CA HIS A 442 -33.63 -3.54 11.81
C HIS A 442 -34.74 -2.47 11.76
N ASN A 443 -35.15 -1.95 12.92
CA ASN A 443 -36.20 -0.94 13.04
C ASN A 443 -35.68 0.52 12.94
N CYS A 444 -34.38 0.73 12.73
CA CYS A 444 -33.77 2.07 12.68
C CYS A 444 -33.56 2.54 11.24
N GLN A 445 -33.75 3.85 11.02
CA GLN A 445 -33.54 4.51 9.72
C GLN A 445 -32.14 5.15 9.60
N LYS A 446 -31.31 5.00 10.65
CA LYS A 446 -29.92 5.50 10.75
C LYS A 446 -29.18 4.76 11.87
N VAL A 447 -27.89 5.04 12.01
CA VAL A 447 -27.12 4.80 13.23
C VAL A 447 -27.36 5.99 14.17
N ASP A 448 -28.06 5.78 15.28
CA ASP A 448 -28.46 6.86 16.20
C ASP A 448 -27.29 7.40 17.04
N GLU A 449 -26.26 6.58 17.26
CA GLU A 449 -25.07 6.92 18.02
C GLU A 449 -24.23 8.03 17.38
N SER A 450 -23.53 8.81 18.20
CA SER A 450 -22.81 10.01 17.75
C SER A 450 -21.28 9.83 17.74
N PHE A 451 -20.59 10.56 16.86
CA PHE A 451 -19.12 10.73 16.92
C PHE A 451 -18.66 11.78 17.93
N ILE A 452 -19.59 12.53 18.55
CA ILE A 452 -19.30 13.68 19.41
C ILE A 452 -19.45 13.27 20.87
N SER A 453 -18.40 13.44 21.68
CA SER A 453 -18.47 13.26 23.13
C SER A 453 -17.84 14.45 23.86
N PRO A 454 -18.53 15.08 24.83
CA PRO A 454 -17.94 16.15 25.64
C PRO A 454 -16.86 15.64 26.60
N LYS A 455 -16.80 14.31 26.84
CA LYS A 455 -15.84 13.66 27.75
C LYS A 455 -14.52 13.27 27.06
N ARG A 456 -14.46 13.25 25.72
CA ARG A 456 -13.29 12.78 24.95
C ARG A 456 -12.79 13.84 23.98
N GLY A 457 -11.51 13.76 23.61
CA GLY A 457 -10.86 14.72 22.71
C GLY A 457 -11.34 14.60 21.26
N LYS A 458 -11.10 15.65 20.46
CA LYS A 458 -11.55 15.80 19.06
C LYS A 458 -11.03 14.73 18.06
N ASN A 459 -10.02 13.93 18.44
CA ASN A 459 -9.27 13.05 17.54
C ASN A 459 -9.61 11.54 17.71
N LEU A 460 -10.82 11.23 18.16
CA LEU A 460 -11.25 9.87 18.54
C LEU A 460 -12.66 9.54 18.02
N GLY A 461 -12.92 9.78 16.73
CA GLY A 461 -14.25 9.59 16.11
C GLY A 461 -14.81 8.18 16.29
N SER A 462 -14.20 7.18 15.65
CA SER A 462 -14.60 5.77 15.76
C SER A 462 -14.69 5.28 17.21
N PRO A 463 -13.68 5.52 18.09
CA PRO A 463 -13.78 5.10 19.49
C PRO A 463 -14.94 5.71 20.28
N ILE A 464 -15.36 6.95 19.96
CA ILE A 464 -16.56 7.57 20.58
C ILE A 464 -17.83 6.91 20.05
N LEU A 465 -17.90 6.65 18.74
CA LEU A 465 -19.06 5.96 18.15
C LEU A 465 -19.22 4.55 18.73
N ILE A 466 -18.13 3.78 18.83
CA ILE A 466 -18.12 2.44 19.42
C ILE A 466 -18.49 2.47 20.91
N GLU A 467 -17.97 3.44 21.68
CA GLU A 467 -18.36 3.64 23.08
C GLU A 467 -19.87 3.92 23.21
N HIS A 468 -20.46 4.74 22.34
CA HIS A 468 -21.91 4.95 22.33
C HIS A 468 -22.68 3.70 21.90
N ILE A 469 -22.17 2.90 20.95
CA ILE A 469 -22.78 1.63 20.53
C ILE A 469 -22.81 0.63 21.70
N LEU A 470 -21.71 0.50 22.45
CA LEU A 470 -21.63 -0.36 23.64
C LEU A 470 -22.65 0.06 24.71
N ASN A 471 -22.77 1.36 24.97
CA ASN A 471 -23.70 1.87 25.98
C ASN A 471 -25.19 1.74 25.56
N ASN A 472 -25.49 1.84 24.26
CA ASN A 472 -26.86 1.94 23.76
C ASN A 472 -27.43 0.63 23.19
N ARG A 473 -26.58 -0.35 22.83
CA ARG A 473 -27.00 -1.64 22.23
C ARG A 473 -26.68 -2.91 23.06
N PRO A 474 -26.63 -2.90 24.42
CA PRO A 474 -26.42 -4.13 25.19
C PRO A 474 -27.60 -5.11 25.02
N PRO A 475 -27.39 -6.42 25.28
CA PRO A 475 -26.18 -7.02 25.84
C PRO A 475 -25.10 -7.42 24.80
N ASN A 476 -25.45 -7.57 23.52
CA ASN A 476 -24.62 -8.29 22.54
C ASN A 476 -24.12 -7.42 21.38
N VAL A 477 -23.05 -6.65 21.64
CA VAL A 477 -22.28 -5.97 20.58
C VAL A 477 -21.17 -6.90 20.08
N HIS A 478 -21.23 -7.29 18.81
CA HIS A 478 -20.26 -8.17 18.18
C HIS A 478 -19.36 -7.38 17.20
N ALA A 479 -18.06 -7.64 17.22
CA ALA A 479 -17.09 -6.94 16.37
C ALA A 479 -16.07 -7.88 15.73
N ILE A 480 -15.67 -7.57 14.50
CA ILE A 480 -14.65 -8.31 13.74
C ILE A 480 -13.74 -7.35 12.97
N PHE A 481 -12.42 -7.53 13.13
CA PHE A 481 -11.42 -6.89 12.28
C PHE A 481 -10.77 -8.00 11.45
N SER A 482 -11.05 -8.03 10.15
CA SER A 482 -10.62 -9.11 9.27
C SER A 482 -9.32 -8.78 8.53
N GLU A 483 -8.58 -9.83 8.22
CA GLU A 483 -7.40 -9.86 7.37
C GLU A 483 -7.71 -9.79 5.86
N ASP A 484 -8.98 -9.99 5.47
CA ASP A 484 -9.50 -9.89 4.11
C ASP A 484 -9.29 -8.47 3.52
N ASN A 485 -9.62 -8.28 2.24
CA ASN A 485 -9.14 -7.17 1.42
C ASN A 485 -9.35 -5.78 2.08
N PRO A 486 -8.25 -5.06 2.41
CA PRO A 486 -8.31 -3.69 2.89
C PRO A 486 -8.54 -2.73 1.71
N ILE A 487 -9.10 -1.56 1.98
CA ILE A 487 -9.01 -0.43 1.02
C ILE A 487 -7.56 0.08 0.92
N ILE A 488 -7.24 0.74 -0.18
CA ILE A 488 -5.94 1.41 -0.37
C ILE A 488 -6.13 2.91 -0.25
N ILE A 489 -5.46 3.55 0.72
CA ILE A 489 -5.53 5.00 0.96
C ILE A 489 -4.24 5.72 0.57
N LYS A 490 -4.35 7.00 0.24
CA LYS A 490 -3.19 7.87 -0.01
C LYS A 490 -2.27 7.90 1.21
N LEU A 491 -0.98 7.60 1.03
CA LEU A 491 0.04 7.66 2.09
C LEU A 491 0.07 9.06 2.76
N PRO A 492 -0.39 9.21 4.01
CA PRO A 492 -0.53 10.53 4.62
C PRO A 492 0.84 11.07 5.06
N PRO A 493 1.11 12.38 4.99
CA PRO A 493 2.42 12.95 5.33
C PRO A 493 2.94 12.53 6.71
N ARG A 494 2.04 12.44 7.71
CA ARG A 494 2.33 12.01 9.09
C ARG A 494 2.89 10.58 9.22
N ALA A 495 2.71 9.72 8.22
CA ALA A 495 3.28 8.37 8.21
C ALA A 495 4.76 8.36 7.80
N LYS A 496 5.21 9.36 7.05
CA LYS A 496 6.61 9.54 6.62
C LYS A 496 7.51 10.14 7.70
N LEU A 497 6.94 10.60 8.82
CA LEU A 497 7.65 11.29 9.89
C LEU A 497 7.68 10.44 11.16
N SER A 498 8.83 10.44 11.84
CA SER A 498 8.98 9.83 13.16
C SER A 498 8.03 10.48 14.16
N LYS A 499 7.27 9.64 14.87
CA LYS A 499 6.31 10.02 15.91
C LYS A 499 6.93 10.91 16.99
N ILE A 500 8.21 10.70 17.29
CA ILE A 500 8.96 11.40 18.35
C ILE A 500 9.65 12.65 17.81
N SER A 501 10.64 12.50 16.90
CA SER A 501 11.49 13.62 16.45
C SER A 501 10.84 14.53 15.40
N LYS A 502 9.72 14.09 14.81
CA LYS A 502 9.04 14.72 13.64
C LYS A 502 9.89 14.82 12.37
N GLN A 503 11.08 14.22 12.37
CA GLN A 503 11.95 14.14 11.19
C GLN A 503 11.47 13.03 10.23
N PRO A 504 11.81 13.10 8.93
CA PRO A 504 11.59 12.02 7.98
C PRO A 504 12.14 10.67 8.46
N LEU A 505 11.46 9.58 8.11
CA LEU A 505 11.96 8.22 8.29
C LEU A 505 12.83 7.83 7.09
N GLU A 506 14.12 7.63 7.35
CA GLU A 506 15.10 7.17 6.36
C GLU A 506 15.25 5.65 6.43
N PHE A 507 15.04 4.98 5.30
CA PHE A 507 15.17 3.53 5.14
C PHE A 507 16.37 3.19 4.25
N SER A 508 16.90 1.97 4.35
CA SER A 508 18.02 1.55 3.49
C SER A 508 17.67 1.73 2.00
N PRO A 509 18.53 2.35 1.17
CA PRO A 509 18.22 2.65 -0.23
C PRO A 509 17.80 1.41 -1.02
N GLU A 510 18.50 0.30 -0.79
CA GLU A 510 18.27 -0.95 -1.54
C GLU A 510 16.86 -1.53 -1.31
N CYS A 511 16.20 -1.25 -0.17
CA CYS A 511 14.81 -1.66 0.08
C CYS A 511 13.78 -0.57 -0.25
N ASN A 512 14.17 0.70 -0.14
CA ASN A 512 13.27 1.84 -0.31
C ASN A 512 13.00 2.11 -1.80
N THR A 513 14.05 2.08 -2.63
CA THR A 513 13.98 2.29 -4.09
C THR A 513 14.37 1.05 -4.89
N GLY A 514 15.17 0.14 -4.34
CA GLY A 514 15.63 -1.08 -5.02
C GLY A 514 14.83 -2.36 -4.75
N PRO A 515 15.34 -3.53 -5.20
CA PRO A 515 14.68 -4.83 -5.04
C PRO A 515 14.81 -5.46 -3.65
N ALA A 516 15.67 -4.96 -2.75
CA ALA A 516 15.96 -5.63 -1.49
C ALA A 516 14.73 -5.75 -0.57
N ALA A 517 14.78 -6.73 0.33
CA ALA A 517 13.94 -6.73 1.51
C ALA A 517 14.49 -5.70 2.54
N PRO A 518 13.65 -5.17 3.44
CA PRO A 518 14.08 -4.30 4.53
C PRO A 518 15.05 -5.00 5.50
N THR A 519 16.01 -4.24 6.01
CA THR A 519 16.91 -4.72 7.06
C THR A 519 16.19 -4.88 8.42
N SER A 520 16.85 -5.53 9.38
CA SER A 520 16.40 -5.56 10.78
C SER A 520 16.13 -4.15 11.34
N ASP A 521 16.92 -3.15 10.96
CA ASP A 521 16.80 -1.78 11.46
C ASP A 521 15.71 -0.99 10.73
N ASP A 522 15.44 -1.29 9.46
CA ASP A 522 14.27 -0.75 8.74
C ASP A 522 12.96 -1.24 9.36
N ILE A 523 12.87 -2.53 9.72
CA ILE A 523 11.71 -3.07 10.44
C ILE A 523 11.57 -2.43 11.83
N LYS A 524 12.66 -2.15 12.57
CA LYS A 524 12.60 -1.41 13.85
C LYS A 524 12.04 0.01 13.69
N LYS A 525 12.27 0.68 12.55
CA LYS A 525 11.73 2.04 12.28
C LYS A 525 10.19 2.04 12.18
N PHE A 526 9.54 0.91 11.95
CA PHE A 526 8.08 0.79 11.95
C PHE A 526 7.45 1.18 13.30
N ASP A 527 8.16 0.96 14.42
CA ASP A 527 7.74 1.42 15.76
C ASP A 527 7.73 2.94 15.92
N GLN A 528 8.41 3.67 15.02
CA GLN A 528 8.45 5.12 14.99
C GLN A 528 7.33 5.72 14.14
N VAL A 529 6.62 4.95 13.32
CA VAL A 529 5.54 5.49 12.48
C VAL A 529 4.38 5.96 13.35
N SER A 530 3.82 7.13 13.02
CA SER A 530 2.69 7.71 13.74
C SER A 530 1.48 6.75 13.78
N GLN A 531 0.98 6.45 14.98
CA GLN A 531 -0.12 5.51 15.26
C GLN A 531 0.16 4.01 14.95
N SER A 532 1.42 3.62 14.73
CA SER A 532 1.80 2.21 14.58
C SER A 532 1.48 1.37 15.83
N HIS A 533 0.81 0.23 15.64
CA HIS A 533 0.56 -0.84 16.62
C HIS A 533 1.76 -1.77 16.79
N SER A 534 2.77 -1.69 15.92
CA SER A 534 4.05 -2.35 16.17
C SER A 534 4.68 -1.80 17.45
N ASN A 535 4.58 -0.48 17.65
CA ASN A 535 4.97 0.19 18.90
C ASN A 535 4.11 -0.27 20.09
N SER A 536 4.74 -0.90 21.09
CA SER A 536 4.05 -1.45 22.26
C SER A 536 3.17 -0.43 23.00
N LEU A 537 3.65 0.81 23.21
CA LEU A 537 2.87 1.84 23.90
C LEU A 537 1.65 2.34 23.09
N THR A 538 1.71 2.37 21.75
CA THR A 538 0.52 2.66 20.94
C THR A 538 -0.48 1.50 21.04
N TRP A 539 0.00 0.27 20.92
CA TRP A 539 -0.82 -0.93 20.99
C TRP A 539 -1.55 -1.03 22.33
N SER A 540 -0.82 -0.90 23.46
CA SER A 540 -1.41 -0.91 24.80
C SER A 540 -2.46 0.19 25.01
N ARG A 541 -2.34 1.34 24.35
CA ARG A 541 -3.36 2.40 24.39
C ARG A 541 -4.60 2.06 23.57
N SER A 542 -4.45 1.27 22.51
CA SER A 542 -5.54 0.87 21.62
C SER A 542 -6.46 -0.16 22.28
N LEU A 543 -5.92 -1.03 23.15
CA LEU A 543 -6.68 -2.01 23.94
C LEU A 543 -7.83 -1.38 24.75
N PHE A 544 -7.62 -0.18 25.29
CA PHE A 544 -8.59 0.54 26.12
C PHE A 544 -9.35 1.63 25.35
N ILE A 545 -9.08 1.82 24.04
CA ILE A 545 -9.55 3.00 23.32
C ILE A 545 -11.07 2.98 23.12
N ASN A 546 -11.67 1.80 22.97
CA ASN A 546 -13.11 1.62 22.79
C ASN A 546 -13.86 1.37 24.10
N LYS A 547 -13.17 1.41 25.27
CA LYS A 547 -13.70 1.03 26.59
C LYS A 547 -14.25 -0.41 26.70
N SER A 548 -13.77 -1.32 25.86
CA SER A 548 -14.09 -2.75 25.98
C SER A 548 -13.38 -3.45 27.13
N ILE A 549 -12.35 -2.83 27.69
CA ILE A 549 -11.70 -3.24 28.94
C ILE A 549 -11.83 -2.06 29.89
N GLU A 550 -12.51 -2.28 31.01
CA GLU A 550 -12.55 -1.34 32.13
C GLU A 550 -11.45 -1.69 33.13
N CYS A 551 -10.85 -0.66 33.73
CA CYS A 551 -9.97 -0.85 34.87
C CYS A 551 -10.81 -0.76 36.13
N ASP A 552 -10.60 -1.65 37.09
CA ASP A 552 -11.16 -1.49 38.42
C ASP A 552 -10.55 -0.23 39.06
N ASN A 553 -11.45 0.65 39.52
CA ASN A 553 -11.15 2.01 39.93
C ASN A 553 -11.64 2.21 41.36
N ASP A 554 -10.93 1.61 42.32
CA ASP A 554 -11.05 1.88 43.76
C ASP A 554 -10.83 3.39 44.05
N TYR A 555 -11.90 4.17 43.94
CA TYR A 555 -11.96 5.58 44.34
C TYR A 555 -13.29 5.86 45.04
N GLU A 556 -13.23 6.16 46.34
CA GLU A 556 -14.29 6.88 47.05
C GLU A 556 -14.34 8.32 46.49
N THR A 557 -15.50 8.78 46.03
CA THR A 557 -15.69 10.16 45.56
C THR A 557 -16.38 11.01 46.61
N ASP A 558 -15.69 12.04 47.13
CA ASP A 558 -16.30 13.03 48.01
C ASP A 558 -16.23 14.43 47.38
N GLY A 559 -17.34 14.83 46.74
CA GLY A 559 -17.65 16.20 46.30
C GLY A 559 -16.79 16.79 45.16
N GLU A 560 -15.51 17.09 45.44
CA GLU A 560 -14.78 18.13 44.69
C GLU A 560 -13.36 17.77 44.19
N PHE A 561 -12.66 16.76 44.74
CA PHE A 561 -11.30 16.41 44.26
C PHE A 561 -10.99 14.91 44.29
N ILE A 562 -10.34 14.41 43.22
CA ILE A 562 -9.87 13.02 43.10
C ILE A 562 -8.44 12.91 43.66
N PHE A 563 -8.27 12.22 44.78
CA PHE A 563 -6.96 11.83 45.32
C PHE A 563 -6.89 10.32 45.56
N GLY A 564 -5.97 9.64 44.88
CA GLY A 564 -5.68 8.22 45.14
C GLY A 564 -4.88 8.03 46.43
N LYS A 565 -5.26 7.06 47.26
CA LYS A 565 -4.49 6.65 48.44
C LYS A 565 -3.14 6.06 48.00
N LYS A 566 -2.07 6.86 48.19
CA LYS A 566 -0.62 6.61 47.99
C LYS A 566 -0.10 6.79 46.54
N ASN A 567 0.78 7.79 46.39
CA ASN A 567 1.75 8.07 45.32
C ASN A 567 1.26 8.52 43.92
N THR A 568 0.87 9.80 43.85
CA THR A 568 1.46 10.82 42.95
C THR A 568 2.12 10.39 41.61
N ARG A 569 1.53 10.88 40.50
CA ARG A 569 1.99 11.00 39.08
C ARG A 569 1.44 10.02 38.03
N LEU A 570 1.00 8.82 38.37
CA LEU A 570 0.51 7.83 37.39
C LEU A 570 -0.99 7.55 37.56
N THR A 571 -1.76 7.70 36.48
CA THR A 571 -3.17 7.27 36.39
C THR A 571 -3.22 5.76 36.13
N VAL A 572 -4.24 5.03 36.62
CA VAL A 572 -4.38 3.56 36.50
C VAL A 572 -4.07 3.04 35.08
N ASN A 573 -4.60 3.67 34.03
CA ASN A 573 -4.33 3.25 32.64
C ASN A 573 -2.83 3.31 32.27
N LYS A 574 -2.04 4.24 32.83
CA LYS A 574 -0.59 4.30 32.61
C LYS A 574 0.16 3.19 33.34
N GLU A 575 -0.32 2.77 34.51
CA GLU A 575 0.18 1.56 35.19
C GLU A 575 -0.07 0.34 34.30
N CYS A 576 -1.30 0.17 33.81
CA CYS A 576 -1.66 -0.92 32.89
C CYS A 576 -0.78 -0.91 31.62
N TYR A 577 -0.58 0.25 30.97
CA TYR A 577 0.31 0.34 29.80
C TYR A 577 1.76 -0.07 30.11
N HIS A 578 2.25 0.21 31.33
CA HIS A 578 3.58 -0.20 31.78
C HIS A 578 3.65 -1.71 32.02
N LEU A 579 2.67 -2.29 32.74
CA LEU A 579 2.60 -3.73 33.00
C LEU A 579 2.52 -4.53 31.69
N ILE A 580 1.69 -4.11 30.74
CA ILE A 580 1.60 -4.71 29.40
C ILE A 580 2.93 -4.55 28.64
N GLY A 581 3.60 -3.40 28.78
CA GLY A 581 4.91 -3.15 28.21
C GLY A 581 6.03 -4.03 28.79
N ASN A 582 5.93 -4.41 30.07
CA ASN A 582 6.82 -5.36 30.73
C ASN A 582 6.59 -6.78 30.22
N ILE A 583 5.34 -7.24 30.19
CA ILE A 583 4.95 -8.57 29.68
C ILE A 583 5.45 -8.76 28.24
N ARG A 584 5.19 -7.79 27.35
CA ARG A 584 5.62 -7.83 25.93
C ARG A 584 7.14 -7.66 25.72
N LYS A 585 7.91 -7.36 26.78
CA LYS A 585 9.38 -7.35 26.77
C LYS A 585 9.98 -8.57 27.47
N ASN A 586 9.15 -9.50 27.93
CA ASN A 586 9.55 -10.62 28.79
C ASN A 586 10.29 -10.16 30.08
N CYS A 587 9.86 -9.04 30.67
CA CYS A 587 10.40 -8.51 31.92
C CYS A 587 9.37 -8.68 33.05
N ASP A 588 9.77 -9.24 34.20
CA ASP A 588 8.94 -9.44 35.40
C ASP A 588 7.53 -9.98 35.08
N VAL A 589 7.43 -10.99 34.20
CA VAL A 589 6.17 -11.37 33.55
C VAL A 589 5.10 -11.79 34.56
N GLU A 590 5.39 -12.72 35.47
CA GLU A 590 4.44 -13.21 36.47
C GLU A 590 3.94 -12.08 37.40
N SER A 591 4.86 -11.27 37.91
CA SER A 591 4.55 -10.10 38.75
C SER A 591 3.72 -9.06 38.00
N SER A 592 4.01 -8.86 36.71
CA SER A 592 3.30 -7.90 35.86
C SER A 592 1.90 -8.40 35.47
N GLN A 593 1.76 -9.71 35.20
CA GLN A 593 0.47 -10.37 34.93
C GLN A 593 -0.43 -10.37 36.16
N SER A 594 0.08 -10.77 37.33
CA SER A 594 -0.69 -10.75 38.59
C SER A 594 -1.22 -9.34 38.91
N LYS A 595 -0.36 -8.31 38.80
CA LYS A 595 -0.79 -6.91 38.98
C LYS A 595 -1.78 -6.44 37.92
N LEU A 596 -1.65 -6.90 36.67
CA LEU A 596 -2.57 -6.54 35.59
C LEU A 596 -3.94 -7.20 35.80
N ALA A 597 -3.99 -8.50 36.13
CA ALA A 597 -5.21 -9.24 36.45
C ALA A 597 -5.98 -8.56 37.59
N ASN A 598 -5.29 -8.13 38.65
CA ASN A 598 -5.87 -7.35 39.76
C ASN A 598 -6.43 -5.97 39.35
N ARG A 599 -6.14 -5.48 38.14
CA ARG A 599 -6.62 -4.18 37.62
C ARG A 599 -7.71 -4.28 36.57
N ILE A 600 -7.77 -5.37 35.80
CA ILE A 600 -8.70 -5.49 34.65
C ILE A 600 -9.49 -6.81 34.64
N GLY A 601 -9.32 -7.66 35.66
CA GLY A 601 -9.83 -9.03 35.69
C GLY A 601 -8.89 -10.03 35.04
N GLU A 602 -8.97 -11.29 35.48
CA GLU A 602 -8.10 -12.38 35.03
C GLU A 602 -8.32 -12.70 33.54
N ASP A 603 -9.57 -12.79 33.08
CA ASP A 603 -9.90 -13.05 31.67
C ASP A 603 -9.32 -12.01 30.71
N ASN A 604 -9.45 -10.71 31.04
CA ASN A 604 -8.88 -9.64 30.22
C ASN A 604 -7.34 -9.68 30.23
N CYS A 605 -6.72 -10.02 31.35
CA CYS A 605 -5.28 -10.22 31.42
C CYS A 605 -4.84 -11.41 30.54
N ASN A 606 -5.53 -12.54 30.61
CA ASN A 606 -5.27 -13.73 29.80
C ASN A 606 -5.44 -13.44 28.29
N ASN A 607 -6.49 -12.71 27.91
CA ASN A 607 -6.71 -12.28 26.53
C ASN A 607 -5.60 -11.35 26.01
N ILE A 608 -5.10 -10.42 26.83
CA ILE A 608 -3.94 -9.59 26.47
C ILE A 608 -2.67 -10.43 26.31
N VAL A 609 -2.42 -11.37 27.22
CA VAL A 609 -1.25 -12.26 27.18
C VAL A 609 -1.27 -13.15 25.94
N ASN A 610 -2.43 -13.70 25.57
CA ASN A 610 -2.56 -14.52 24.36
C ASN A 610 -2.42 -13.68 23.08
N ALA A 611 -2.97 -12.46 23.04
CA ALA A 611 -2.73 -11.53 21.93
C ALA A 611 -1.23 -11.19 21.77
N ILE A 612 -0.47 -11.05 22.86
CA ILE A 612 0.99 -10.84 22.80
C ILE A 612 1.69 -12.05 22.16
N LYS A 613 1.37 -13.28 22.61
CA LYS A 613 1.97 -14.52 22.06
C LYS A 613 1.72 -14.65 20.55
N ASP A 614 0.50 -14.43 20.10
CA ASP A 614 0.13 -14.57 18.69
C ASP A 614 0.76 -13.46 17.82
N ILE A 615 0.88 -12.23 18.35
CA ILE A 615 1.62 -11.13 17.69
C ILE A 615 3.11 -11.47 17.59
N GLU A 616 3.71 -12.09 18.60
CA GLU A 616 5.11 -12.54 18.55
C GLU A 616 5.32 -13.70 17.56
N GLN A 617 4.38 -14.64 17.48
CA GLN A 617 4.39 -15.70 16.47
C GLN A 617 4.27 -15.12 15.05
N PHE A 618 3.34 -14.20 14.84
CA PHE A 618 3.21 -13.48 13.57
C PHE A 618 4.46 -12.67 13.25
N LYS A 619 5.10 -12.01 14.24
CA LYS A 619 6.36 -11.30 14.02
C LYS A 619 7.48 -12.24 13.57
N LYS A 620 7.61 -13.44 14.16
CA LYS A 620 8.58 -14.45 13.70
C LYS A 620 8.32 -14.88 12.26
N TYR A 621 7.07 -15.08 11.88
CA TYR A 621 6.68 -15.37 10.49
C TYR A 621 6.99 -14.19 9.54
N PHE A 622 6.64 -12.97 9.94
CA PHE A 622 6.89 -11.74 9.19
C PHE A 622 8.39 -11.52 8.97
N ASP A 623 9.19 -11.60 10.03
CA ASP A 623 10.64 -11.45 9.96
C ASP A 623 11.28 -12.58 9.13
N LYS A 624 10.71 -13.80 9.09
CA LYS A 624 11.16 -14.88 8.19
C LYS A 624 10.83 -14.61 6.72
N LYS A 625 9.67 -14.01 6.42
CA LYS A 625 9.17 -13.82 5.05
C LYS A 625 9.62 -12.50 4.38
N TYR A 626 9.82 -11.44 5.17
CA TYR A 626 10.02 -10.08 4.65
C TYR A 626 11.29 -9.37 5.14
N LYS A 627 12.10 -9.97 6.02
CA LYS A 627 13.40 -9.38 6.39
C LYS A 627 14.47 -9.82 5.39
N ARG A 628 15.39 -8.90 5.06
CA ARG A 628 16.63 -9.20 4.32
C ARG A 628 17.36 -10.39 4.93
N THR A 629 17.68 -11.38 4.09
CA THR A 629 18.48 -12.54 4.48
C THR A 629 19.98 -12.19 4.51
N PRO A 630 20.84 -13.03 5.12
CA PRO A 630 22.30 -12.85 5.05
C PRO A 630 22.82 -12.81 3.61
N GLU A 631 22.27 -13.66 2.74
CA GLU A 631 22.68 -13.79 1.34
C GLU A 631 22.28 -12.57 0.51
N GLU A 632 21.10 -11.98 0.77
CA GLU A 632 20.74 -10.68 0.20
C GLU A 632 21.69 -9.58 0.65
N GLN A 633 22.06 -9.55 1.94
CA GLN A 633 22.94 -8.51 2.46
C GLN A 633 24.33 -8.61 1.83
N GLU A 634 24.87 -9.82 1.74
CA GLU A 634 26.14 -10.12 1.08
C GLU A 634 26.14 -9.72 -0.41
N PHE A 635 25.06 -10.00 -1.15
CA PHE A 635 24.90 -9.52 -2.53
C PHE A 635 25.06 -7.99 -2.63
N PHE A 636 24.37 -7.22 -1.77
CA PHE A 636 24.46 -5.75 -1.81
C PHE A 636 25.82 -5.22 -1.33
N ASP A 637 26.49 -5.92 -0.41
CA ASP A 637 27.84 -5.56 0.02
C ASP A 637 28.84 -5.75 -1.14
N ILE A 638 28.75 -6.86 -1.89
CA ILE A 638 29.53 -7.09 -3.12
C ILE A 638 29.22 -6.04 -4.20
N MET A 639 27.93 -5.72 -4.44
CA MET A 639 27.58 -4.72 -5.47
C MET A 639 28.16 -3.35 -5.15
N LYS A 640 28.22 -3.00 -3.86
CA LYS A 640 28.79 -1.75 -3.37
C LYS A 640 30.31 -1.73 -3.43
N GLU A 641 30.97 -2.85 -3.15
CA GLU A 641 32.43 -3.00 -3.29
C GLU A 641 32.88 -2.88 -4.75
N LEU A 642 32.12 -3.46 -5.68
CA LEU A 642 32.42 -3.47 -7.12
C LEU A 642 31.86 -2.26 -7.89
N GLU A 643 31.22 -1.29 -7.21
CA GLU A 643 30.54 -0.13 -7.79
C GLU A 643 29.52 -0.48 -8.91
N ILE A 644 28.85 -1.64 -8.80
CA ILE A 644 27.88 -2.14 -9.78
C ILE A 644 26.50 -1.52 -9.50
N CYS A 645 25.91 -0.87 -10.51
CA CYS A 645 24.53 -0.39 -10.47
C CYS A 645 23.53 -1.55 -10.63
N TYR A 646 22.49 -1.56 -9.80
CA TYR A 646 21.42 -2.56 -9.76
C TYR A 646 20.01 -1.94 -9.73
N ASP A 647 19.87 -0.69 -10.18
CA ASP A 647 18.61 0.08 -10.09
C ASP A 647 17.45 -0.55 -10.89
N ASN A 648 17.76 -1.29 -11.96
CA ASN A 648 16.77 -2.00 -12.79
C ASN A 648 16.47 -3.43 -12.31
N LEU A 649 17.19 -3.93 -11.30
CA LEU A 649 17.11 -5.33 -10.89
C LEU A 649 15.75 -5.61 -10.22
N SER A 650 15.04 -6.62 -10.71
CA SER A 650 13.79 -7.11 -10.13
C SER A 650 14.01 -7.88 -8.82
N ARG A 651 12.98 -8.00 -7.98
CA ARG A 651 13.01 -8.89 -6.81
C ARG A 651 13.15 -10.37 -7.21
N LYS A 652 12.55 -10.78 -8.33
CA LYS A 652 12.65 -12.14 -8.86
C LYS A 652 14.09 -12.40 -9.28
N SER A 653 14.64 -11.54 -10.15
CA SER A 653 16.04 -11.55 -10.59
C SER A 653 17.04 -11.57 -9.42
N LEU A 654 16.85 -10.74 -8.39
CA LEU A 654 17.69 -10.74 -7.20
C LEU A 654 17.70 -12.12 -6.49
N LEU A 655 16.52 -12.70 -6.26
CA LEU A 655 16.41 -14.00 -5.59
C LEU A 655 17.00 -15.14 -6.43
N MET A 656 16.89 -15.04 -7.75
CA MET A 656 17.49 -15.96 -8.72
C MET A 656 19.02 -15.87 -8.68
N ILE A 657 19.60 -14.68 -8.79
CA ILE A 657 21.06 -14.46 -8.68
C ILE A 657 21.61 -14.96 -7.33
N ILE A 658 20.85 -14.79 -6.24
CA ILE A 658 21.25 -15.27 -4.91
C ILE A 658 21.41 -16.80 -4.85
N GLN A 659 20.63 -17.58 -5.60
CA GLN A 659 20.74 -19.05 -5.63
C GLN A 659 22.11 -19.49 -6.15
N ILE A 660 22.61 -18.82 -7.19
CA ILE A 660 23.94 -19.08 -7.80
C ILE A 660 25.07 -18.24 -7.20
N MET A 661 24.81 -17.46 -6.14
CA MET A 661 25.82 -16.54 -5.58
C MET A 661 27.07 -17.24 -5.03
N HIS A 662 26.99 -18.53 -4.71
CA HIS A 662 28.17 -19.32 -4.38
C HIS A 662 29.12 -19.50 -5.59
N LEU A 663 28.59 -19.66 -6.81
CA LEU A 663 29.37 -19.72 -8.07
C LEU A 663 29.90 -18.34 -8.50
N ILE A 664 29.32 -17.26 -7.96
CA ILE A 664 29.75 -15.88 -8.22
C ILE A 664 31.02 -15.52 -7.42
N LYS A 665 31.11 -15.96 -6.16
CA LYS A 665 32.20 -15.59 -5.24
C LYS A 665 33.57 -16.07 -5.67
N ASP A 666 33.62 -17.23 -6.32
CA ASP A 666 34.87 -17.96 -6.55
C ASP A 666 35.54 -17.65 -7.92
N TYR A 667 35.26 -16.47 -8.50
CA TYR A 667 35.89 -15.93 -9.72
C TYR A 667 35.54 -16.58 -11.08
N ALA A 668 34.24 -16.77 -11.36
CA ALA A 668 33.79 -17.02 -12.74
C ALA A 668 33.05 -15.84 -13.38
N MET A 669 32.15 -15.14 -12.68
CA MET A 669 31.19 -14.25 -13.35
C MET A 669 31.28 -12.78 -12.93
N THR A 670 31.43 -11.86 -13.89
CA THR A 670 31.23 -10.43 -13.62
C THR A 670 29.74 -10.19 -13.35
N VAL A 671 29.35 -10.05 -12.08
CA VAL A 671 27.94 -9.92 -11.63
C VAL A 671 27.16 -8.82 -12.37
N LYS A 672 27.90 -7.82 -12.86
CA LYS A 672 27.43 -6.77 -13.76
C LYS A 672 26.61 -7.31 -14.95
N TYR A 673 26.91 -8.48 -15.51
CA TYR A 673 26.12 -9.06 -16.61
C TYR A 673 24.77 -9.57 -16.11
N LEU A 674 24.75 -10.43 -15.08
CA LEU A 674 23.50 -10.96 -14.50
C LEU A 674 22.51 -9.87 -14.09
N VAL A 675 23.02 -8.78 -13.51
CA VAL A 675 22.20 -7.67 -13.02
C VAL A 675 21.49 -6.89 -14.15
N ASN A 676 21.95 -7.06 -15.40
CA ASN A 676 21.36 -6.45 -16.60
C ASN A 676 20.61 -7.45 -17.50
N LEU A 677 20.56 -8.74 -17.16
CA LEU A 677 19.74 -9.72 -17.87
C LEU A 677 18.25 -9.59 -17.50
N ASP A 678 17.38 -9.92 -18.44
CA ASP A 678 15.95 -10.06 -18.18
C ASP A 678 15.63 -11.32 -17.35
N GLU A 679 14.37 -11.42 -16.91
CA GLU A 679 13.93 -12.51 -16.04
C GLU A 679 13.91 -13.88 -16.73
N ASP A 680 13.73 -13.94 -18.05
CA ASP A 680 13.61 -15.19 -18.81
C ASP A 680 15.01 -15.77 -19.08
N MET A 681 15.97 -14.93 -19.45
CA MET A 681 17.38 -15.31 -19.62
C MET A 681 18.02 -15.75 -18.30
N LEU A 682 17.71 -15.09 -17.18
CA LEU A 682 18.12 -15.54 -15.86
C LEU A 682 17.50 -16.89 -15.50
N GLU A 683 16.24 -17.14 -15.88
CA GLU A 683 15.55 -18.40 -15.61
C GLU A 683 16.11 -19.56 -16.44
N TYR A 684 16.51 -19.30 -17.69
CA TYR A 684 17.24 -20.25 -18.53
C TYR A 684 18.61 -20.63 -17.93
N ILE A 685 19.41 -19.62 -17.54
CA ILE A 685 20.75 -19.81 -16.96
C ILE A 685 20.69 -20.66 -15.68
N ILE A 686 19.73 -20.39 -14.80
CA ILE A 686 19.65 -21.03 -13.47
C ILE A 686 19.00 -22.41 -13.51
N ASN A 687 18.13 -22.70 -14.48
CA ASN A 687 17.51 -24.01 -14.63
C ASN A 687 18.27 -24.96 -15.57
N SER A 688 19.37 -24.51 -16.19
CA SER A 688 20.19 -25.34 -17.06
C SER A 688 21.34 -25.98 -16.30
N ASP A 689 21.20 -27.28 -15.99
CA ASP A 689 22.26 -28.10 -15.38
C ASP A 689 23.58 -28.01 -16.18
N LYS A 690 23.49 -27.95 -17.51
CA LYS A 690 24.64 -27.78 -18.41
C LYS A 690 25.35 -26.43 -18.21
N ILE A 691 24.62 -25.33 -18.07
CA ILE A 691 25.22 -24.01 -17.78
C ILE A 691 25.90 -24.04 -16.40
N ILE A 692 25.25 -24.63 -15.40
CA ILE A 692 25.81 -24.76 -14.06
C ILE A 692 27.09 -25.64 -14.07
N GLN A 693 27.12 -26.73 -14.83
CA GLN A 693 28.33 -27.54 -15.05
C GLN A 693 29.46 -26.73 -15.70
N ILE A 694 29.20 -26.01 -16.79
CA ILE A 694 30.18 -25.14 -17.46
C ILE A 694 30.73 -24.09 -16.47
N MET A 695 29.87 -23.46 -15.67
CA MET A 695 30.27 -22.52 -14.62
C MET A 695 31.16 -23.17 -13.55
N GLN A 696 30.84 -24.39 -13.11
CA GLN A 696 31.65 -25.15 -12.15
C GLN A 696 33.00 -25.59 -12.73
N LEU A 697 33.07 -25.92 -14.03
CA LEU A 697 34.31 -26.30 -14.70
C LEU A 697 35.25 -25.09 -14.83
N ILE A 698 34.73 -23.91 -15.17
CA ILE A 698 35.50 -22.66 -15.21
C ILE A 698 36.02 -22.32 -13.80
N ASN A 699 35.17 -22.42 -12.76
CA ASN A 699 35.58 -22.20 -11.36
C ASN A 699 36.75 -23.11 -10.92
N ASN A 700 36.84 -24.33 -11.47
CA ASN A 700 37.91 -25.27 -11.16
C ASN A 700 39.21 -25.06 -11.98
N ASN A 701 39.26 -24.09 -12.90
CA ASN A 701 40.39 -23.89 -13.82
C ASN A 701 41.13 -22.56 -13.58
N THR A 702 42.34 -22.64 -13.01
CA THR A 702 43.14 -21.46 -12.63
C THR A 702 43.68 -20.62 -13.79
N MET A 703 43.47 -21.02 -15.06
CA MET A 703 43.91 -20.26 -16.24
C MET A 703 42.81 -19.40 -16.86
N VAL A 704 41.53 -19.70 -16.62
CA VAL A 704 40.39 -18.99 -17.22
C VAL A 704 39.72 -18.13 -16.16
N ASN A 705 40.06 -16.84 -16.12
CA ASN A 705 39.65 -15.92 -15.05
C ASN A 705 38.23 -15.34 -15.22
N SER A 706 37.49 -15.66 -16.29
CA SER A 706 36.15 -15.12 -16.50
C SER A 706 35.28 -15.90 -17.49
N PHE A 707 34.00 -16.02 -17.14
CA PHE A 707 32.87 -16.45 -17.97
C PHE A 707 32.41 -15.34 -18.93
N ALA A 708 32.89 -14.10 -18.75
CA ALA A 708 32.60 -12.97 -19.63
C ALA A 708 33.40 -13.02 -20.95
N ASP A 709 34.27 -14.02 -21.09
CA ASP A 709 34.99 -14.37 -22.31
C ASP A 709 34.16 -15.24 -23.27
N LEU A 710 33.01 -15.76 -22.81
CA LEU A 710 31.97 -16.44 -23.58
C LEU A 710 30.82 -15.47 -23.87
N ASP A 711 30.42 -15.34 -25.13
CA ASP A 711 29.14 -14.70 -25.46
C ASP A 711 27.97 -15.70 -25.42
N ILE A 712 26.75 -15.20 -25.66
CA ILE A 712 25.52 -15.98 -25.57
C ILE A 712 25.44 -17.04 -26.69
N GLU A 713 26.01 -16.77 -27.86
CA GLU A 713 25.98 -17.69 -29.01
C GLU A 713 26.96 -18.86 -28.78
N MET A 714 28.18 -18.57 -28.28
CA MET A 714 29.14 -19.58 -27.83
C MET A 714 28.58 -20.46 -26.71
N LEU A 715 27.87 -19.87 -25.74
CA LEU A 715 27.23 -20.61 -24.66
C LEU A 715 26.16 -21.56 -25.18
N ASP A 716 25.22 -21.07 -25.99
CA ASP A 716 24.16 -21.90 -26.56
C ASP A 716 24.73 -23.04 -27.43
N TYR A 717 25.80 -22.77 -28.18
CA TYR A 717 26.52 -23.78 -28.95
C TYR A 717 27.08 -24.91 -28.08
N ILE A 718 27.80 -24.57 -27.00
CA ILE A 718 28.40 -25.55 -26.08
C ILE A 718 27.32 -26.38 -25.38
N ILE A 719 26.25 -25.73 -24.91
CA ILE A 719 25.13 -26.39 -24.23
C ILE A 719 24.42 -27.40 -25.15
N ASN A 720 24.23 -27.04 -26.42
CA ASN A 720 23.52 -27.88 -27.39
C ASN A 720 24.38 -28.99 -28.02
N ASN A 721 25.66 -29.12 -27.65
CA ASN A 721 26.57 -30.14 -28.16
C ASN A 721 26.99 -31.15 -27.06
N ASP A 722 26.39 -32.34 -27.09
CA ASP A 722 26.62 -33.39 -26.09
C ASP A 722 28.05 -33.97 -26.10
N GLU A 723 28.76 -33.94 -27.23
CA GLU A 723 30.16 -34.39 -27.29
C GLU A 723 31.10 -33.40 -26.57
N ILE A 724 30.89 -32.09 -26.79
CA ILE A 724 31.64 -31.03 -26.09
C ILE A 724 31.39 -31.12 -24.59
N MET A 725 30.13 -31.27 -24.16
CA MET A 725 29.79 -31.44 -22.74
C MET A 725 30.43 -32.69 -22.12
N GLN A 726 30.42 -33.84 -22.81
CA GLN A 726 31.07 -35.05 -22.29
C GLN A 726 32.60 -34.91 -22.20
N ALA A 727 33.24 -34.29 -23.18
CA ALA A 727 34.69 -34.11 -23.19
C ALA A 727 35.16 -33.10 -22.12
N LEU A 728 34.33 -32.08 -21.83
CA LEU A 728 34.50 -31.15 -20.72
C LEU A 728 34.34 -31.85 -19.35
N ASP A 729 33.29 -32.64 -19.16
CA ASP A 729 33.02 -33.38 -17.90
C ASP A 729 34.16 -34.37 -17.55
N HIS A 730 34.68 -35.08 -18.55
CA HIS A 730 35.81 -36.01 -18.36
C HIS A 730 37.18 -35.31 -18.25
N LYS A 731 37.23 -33.97 -18.40
CA LYS A 731 38.47 -33.17 -18.44
C LYS A 731 39.45 -33.59 -19.55
N GLU A 732 38.91 -34.11 -20.66
CA GLU A 732 39.69 -34.41 -21.86
C GLU A 732 40.05 -33.14 -22.64
N VAL A 733 39.30 -32.05 -22.39
CA VAL A 733 39.41 -30.75 -23.06
C VAL A 733 39.46 -29.64 -22.02
N ASP A 734 40.34 -28.65 -22.24
CA ASP A 734 40.35 -27.42 -21.45
C ASP A 734 39.36 -26.41 -22.04
N ILE A 735 38.53 -25.80 -21.20
CA ILE A 735 37.52 -24.85 -21.66
C ILE A 735 38.14 -23.56 -22.22
N GLY A 736 39.35 -23.19 -21.81
CA GLY A 736 40.11 -22.09 -22.39
C GLY A 736 40.54 -22.37 -23.83
N ASP A 737 40.86 -23.63 -24.18
CA ASP A 737 41.16 -24.01 -25.56
C ASP A 737 39.92 -23.82 -26.45
N LEU A 738 38.75 -24.26 -25.99
CA LEU A 738 37.47 -24.06 -26.68
C LEU A 738 37.13 -22.58 -26.88
N ILE A 739 37.27 -21.76 -25.82
CA ILE A 739 37.00 -20.32 -25.90
C ILE A 739 37.89 -19.63 -26.95
N ASN A 740 39.17 -19.97 -27.01
CA ASN A 740 40.08 -19.39 -28.00
C ASN A 740 39.73 -19.83 -29.43
N ILE A 741 39.33 -21.10 -29.63
CA ILE A 741 38.90 -21.60 -30.95
C ILE A 741 37.66 -20.86 -31.45
N PHE A 742 36.61 -20.75 -30.63
CA PHE A 742 35.37 -20.06 -31.00
C PHE A 742 35.59 -18.56 -31.24
N ARG A 743 36.44 -17.91 -30.44
CA ARG A 743 36.77 -16.48 -30.58
C ARG A 743 37.49 -16.15 -31.87
N ASP A 744 38.41 -17.01 -32.29
CA ASP A 744 39.28 -16.74 -33.43
C ASP A 744 38.67 -17.24 -34.76
N ASN A 745 38.01 -18.42 -34.78
CA ASN A 745 37.57 -19.10 -36.02
C ASN A 745 36.26 -19.93 -35.85
N LEU A 746 35.14 -19.30 -35.49
CA LEU A 746 33.84 -19.98 -35.31
C LEU A 746 33.38 -20.76 -36.57
N GLU A 747 33.57 -20.17 -37.76
CA GLU A 747 33.10 -20.71 -39.06
C GLU A 747 33.91 -21.95 -39.50
N ASP A 748 35.21 -22.01 -39.19
CA ASP A 748 36.06 -23.17 -39.45
C ASP A 748 35.72 -24.34 -38.50
N PHE A 749 35.30 -24.07 -37.26
CA PHE A 749 34.93 -25.10 -36.30
C PHE A 749 33.69 -25.89 -36.77
N ASP A 750 32.65 -25.18 -37.22
CA ASP A 750 31.47 -25.81 -37.81
C ASP A 750 31.82 -26.58 -39.10
N THR A 751 32.70 -26.03 -39.95
CA THR A 751 33.19 -26.72 -41.15
C THR A 751 33.95 -28.02 -40.81
N ALA A 752 34.80 -28.02 -39.79
CA ALA A 752 35.52 -29.22 -39.36
C ALA A 752 34.56 -30.29 -38.79
N ARG A 753 33.56 -29.87 -38.01
CA ARG A 753 32.51 -30.75 -37.48
C ARG A 753 31.66 -31.38 -38.59
N GLU A 754 31.26 -30.62 -39.61
CA GLU A 754 30.49 -31.13 -40.76
C GLU A 754 31.26 -32.17 -41.59
N ASN A 755 32.58 -32.25 -41.44
CA ASN A 755 33.45 -33.25 -42.06
C ASN A 755 33.81 -34.42 -41.12
N ASP A 756 33.00 -34.70 -40.08
CA ASP A 756 33.13 -35.87 -39.18
C ASP A 756 34.44 -35.92 -38.35
N TYR A 757 35.09 -34.76 -38.13
CA TYR A 757 36.26 -34.68 -37.25
C TYR A 757 35.83 -34.66 -35.77
N GLY A 758 36.09 -35.75 -35.05
CA GLY A 758 35.88 -35.83 -33.60
C GLY A 758 36.66 -34.76 -32.83
N LEU A 759 36.02 -34.17 -31.82
CA LEU A 759 36.45 -32.98 -31.08
C LEU A 759 37.93 -33.00 -30.63
N GLN A 760 38.39 -34.13 -30.09
CA GLN A 760 39.76 -34.28 -29.57
C GLN A 760 40.82 -34.08 -30.68
N LYS A 761 40.52 -34.47 -31.91
CA LYS A 761 41.40 -34.31 -33.08
C LYS A 761 41.48 -32.85 -33.55
N ILE A 762 40.36 -32.12 -33.47
CA ILE A 762 40.32 -30.67 -33.76
C ILE A 762 41.23 -29.92 -32.78
N LEU A 763 41.15 -30.26 -31.48
CA LEU A 763 41.95 -29.64 -30.42
C LEU A 763 43.45 -29.93 -30.52
N GLU A 764 43.84 -31.16 -30.88
CA GLU A 764 45.25 -31.51 -31.13
C GLU A 764 45.85 -30.71 -32.29
N LEU A 765 45.07 -30.46 -33.34
CA LEU A 765 45.50 -29.67 -34.50
C LEU A 765 45.63 -28.19 -34.14
N TYR A 766 44.67 -27.63 -33.40
CA TYR A 766 44.70 -26.23 -32.96
C TYR A 766 45.88 -25.95 -32.02
N LYS A 767 46.18 -26.88 -31.10
CA LYS A 767 47.35 -26.81 -30.20
C LYS A 767 48.70 -26.85 -30.93
N GLN A 768 48.75 -27.43 -32.13
CA GLN A 768 49.98 -27.47 -32.93
C GLN A 768 50.13 -26.21 -33.81
N ASN A 769 49.04 -25.62 -34.30
CA ASN A 769 49.06 -24.31 -34.97
C ASN A 769 47.64 -23.69 -35.02
N PRO A 770 47.40 -22.47 -34.50
CA PRO A 770 46.07 -21.84 -34.55
C PRO A 770 45.54 -21.56 -35.97
N LEU A 771 46.42 -21.54 -36.98
CA LEU A 771 46.01 -21.42 -38.38
C LEU A 771 45.45 -22.73 -38.99
N HIS A 772 45.59 -23.88 -38.32
CA HIS A 772 45.40 -25.20 -38.95
C HIS A 772 43.95 -25.51 -39.33
N LEU A 773 42.97 -24.86 -38.70
CA LEU A 773 41.54 -25.05 -38.98
C LEU A 773 41.16 -24.51 -40.37
N SER A 774 41.63 -23.30 -40.73
CA SER A 774 41.42 -22.70 -42.06
C SER A 774 41.95 -23.53 -43.24
N PHE A 775 42.88 -24.46 -42.99
CA PHE A 775 43.39 -25.40 -43.98
C PHE A 775 42.52 -26.66 -44.16
N MET A 776 41.60 -26.97 -43.25
CA MET A 776 40.75 -28.17 -43.36
C MET A 776 39.53 -27.99 -44.27
N ALA A 777 39.20 -26.76 -44.67
CA ALA A 777 38.08 -26.46 -45.55
C ALA A 777 38.29 -26.89 -47.04
N ASN A 778 39.48 -27.37 -47.43
CA ASN A 778 39.79 -27.77 -48.80
C ASN A 778 40.35 -29.20 -48.90
N ASP A 779 39.47 -30.12 -49.29
CA ASP A 779 39.71 -31.46 -49.88
C ASP A 779 40.42 -32.54 -49.02
N PRO A 780 39.77 -33.69 -48.71
CA PRO A 780 40.38 -34.81 -47.98
C PRO A 780 41.55 -35.55 -48.66
N TYR A 781 41.93 -35.21 -49.90
CA TYR A 781 42.85 -36.02 -50.71
C TYR A 781 44.32 -35.60 -50.74
N ASP A 782 44.70 -34.46 -50.18
CA ASP A 782 46.10 -33.98 -50.26
C ASP A 782 46.78 -33.89 -48.88
N PHE A 783 47.65 -34.86 -48.58
CA PHE A 783 49.03 -34.59 -48.17
C PHE A 783 49.89 -35.86 -48.10
N VAL A 784 50.85 -35.99 -49.02
CA VAL A 784 51.92 -36.99 -48.97
C VAL A 784 53.26 -36.28 -49.29
N TYR A 785 54.28 -36.52 -48.47
CA TYR A 785 55.63 -35.91 -48.45
C TYR A 785 55.68 -34.45 -47.93
N GLN A 786 56.27 -34.16 -46.76
CA GLN A 786 57.67 -34.28 -46.30
C GLN A 786 58.63 -33.17 -46.77
N ASN A 787 59.14 -32.43 -45.76
CA ASN A 787 60.48 -31.87 -45.64
C ASN A 787 60.95 -30.66 -46.50
N TYR A 788 61.07 -29.55 -45.77
CA TYR A 788 62.18 -28.57 -45.75
C TYR A 788 62.15 -27.26 -46.56
N ASP A 789 62.42 -26.20 -45.80
CA ASP A 789 62.90 -24.84 -46.06
C ASP A 789 62.10 -23.80 -46.88
N ASN A 790 61.60 -22.81 -46.13
CA ASN A 790 61.76 -21.36 -46.32
C ASN A 790 61.77 -20.79 -47.76
N ASP A 791 60.60 -20.29 -48.19
CA ASP A 791 60.40 -18.99 -48.88
C ASP A 791 58.94 -18.81 -49.36
N ILE A 792 58.15 -19.90 -49.39
CA ILE A 792 56.76 -19.89 -49.89
C ILE A 792 55.79 -19.17 -48.94
N ILE A 793 56.06 -19.17 -47.63
CA ILE A 793 55.28 -18.45 -46.60
C ILE A 793 55.27 -16.92 -46.85
N ILE A 794 56.25 -16.38 -47.59
CA ILE A 794 56.35 -14.93 -47.85
C ILE A 794 55.70 -14.53 -49.20
N ASN A 795 55.59 -15.44 -50.17
CA ASN A 795 55.07 -15.13 -51.51
C ASN A 795 53.58 -15.46 -51.74
N PHE A 796 52.94 -16.26 -50.88
CA PHE A 796 51.48 -16.49 -50.98
C PHE A 796 50.65 -15.21 -50.73
N ALA A 797 51.27 -14.18 -50.15
CA ALA A 797 50.66 -12.86 -49.97
C ALA A 797 50.52 -12.02 -51.26
N ILE A 798 50.89 -12.52 -52.44
CA ILE A 798 50.98 -11.72 -53.68
C ILE A 798 50.31 -12.38 -54.90
N ASN A 799 49.03 -11.99 -55.11
CA ASN A 799 48.30 -11.88 -56.39
C ASN A 799 47.84 -13.14 -57.16
N TYR A 800 46.61 -13.60 -56.90
CA TYR A 800 45.58 -14.07 -57.87
C TYR A 800 44.26 -14.25 -57.08
N GLU A 801 43.15 -13.53 -57.25
CA GLU A 801 42.57 -12.70 -58.33
C GLU A 801 41.94 -13.45 -59.54
N TYR A 802 40.73 -13.01 -59.93
CA TYR A 802 39.80 -13.71 -60.84
C TYR A 802 40.02 -13.34 -62.33
N ILE A 803 39.80 -14.28 -63.26
CA ILE A 803 39.93 -14.04 -64.71
C ILE A 803 38.59 -13.69 -65.38
N ALA A 804 38.57 -12.63 -66.21
CA ALA A 804 37.52 -12.45 -67.24
C ALA A 804 37.93 -11.65 -68.51
N ARG A 805 38.51 -12.36 -69.49
CA ARG A 805 38.31 -12.20 -70.97
C ARG A 805 38.91 -10.96 -71.73
N PRO A 806 39.03 -11.04 -73.08
CA PRO A 806 40.17 -10.44 -73.78
C PRO A 806 39.89 -9.26 -74.76
N ASN A 807 40.98 -8.54 -75.06
CA ASN A 807 41.28 -7.75 -76.27
C ASN A 807 40.24 -6.74 -76.81
N ILE A 808 40.53 -5.44 -76.60
CA ILE A 808 41.00 -4.48 -77.63
C ILE A 808 41.48 -3.22 -76.90
N GLY A 809 42.62 -2.65 -77.32
CA GLY A 809 43.17 -1.46 -76.69
C GLY A 809 42.57 -0.16 -77.24
N ILE A 810 42.39 0.84 -76.37
CA ILE A 810 43.05 2.16 -76.42
C ILE A 810 42.34 3.17 -75.48
N ALA A 811 43.13 3.79 -74.61
CA ALA A 811 42.97 5.12 -74.02
C ALA A 811 41.71 5.52 -73.18
N PHE A 812 41.90 5.45 -71.85
CA PHE A 812 42.12 6.64 -70.97
C PHE A 812 40.94 7.43 -70.34
N TRP A 813 41.19 7.84 -69.07
CA TRP A 813 40.52 8.83 -68.20
C TRP A 813 39.22 8.45 -67.47
N GLY A 814 39.17 8.76 -66.16
CA GLY A 814 37.91 8.92 -65.42
C GLY A 814 37.90 8.40 -63.97
N PHE A 815 38.69 8.99 -63.07
CA PHE A 815 38.50 8.83 -61.61
C PHE A 815 37.04 9.10 -61.18
N GLY A 816 36.52 8.36 -60.19
CA GLY A 816 35.19 8.67 -59.63
C GLY A 816 34.61 7.66 -58.61
N LEU A 817 35.44 7.03 -57.79
CA LEU A 817 34.98 6.19 -56.65
C LEU A 817 34.38 7.07 -55.53
N VAL A 818 33.83 6.42 -54.49
CA VAL A 818 33.39 6.92 -53.15
C VAL A 818 31.86 7.13 -53.03
N VAL A 819 31.12 6.53 -52.09
CA VAL A 819 31.41 5.49 -51.06
C VAL A 819 30.07 4.93 -50.53
N ILE A 820 30.05 3.67 -50.07
CA ILE A 820 29.68 3.32 -48.69
C ILE A 820 30.80 2.40 -48.19
#